data_AF-A0A0D6PGR4-F1
#
_entry.id   AF-A0A0D6PGR4-F1
#
_cell.length_a   1.000
_cell.length_b   1.000
_cell.length_c   1.000
_cell.angle_alpha   90.00
_cell.angle_beta   90.00
_cell.angle_gamma   90.00
#
_symmetry.space_group_name_H-M   'P 1'
#
loop_
_entity.id
_entity.type
_entity.pdbx_description
1 polymer ?
#
loop_
_entity_poly.entity_id
_entity_poly.type
_entity_poly.pdbx_seq_one_letter_code
_entity_poly.pdbx_strand_id
1 'polypeptide(L)'
;MASNDYAQKVAAVLIEQLKQGTAPWIKPWQPGVDRSLPYNGSTGVPYKGANSLYLYAVGQLRGYGDNRWMTYVQAEKLGAQVRRGETSTQIQFWQWSSRVAMTDDAGQPLKNDKGEPLYQIIQHEKPLIRSANVFNAAQIDGLPPSEVRPVPPVEERHERAARLLEASQAIIREVSGDRAYYSLTTDEITIPDRRQFVAQDGTAALDGFFATALHELGHWTGHPDRLDRDIAHPFGSDAYAREELRAEIASLMLGEELGIGHDPGQHAAYVGSWIKALENDPQEIFRASTAAQNIMNYVLGFEKARDITTDEAVEAETTKPARSTARQPDLLEQQETEVANNKRRYLAVPYAEKSEARELGARWDKTAKAWWIGASVDPAPFSRWIEGASSITTAATADPQTAFADALRAAGLKLPGAPVMDGTIHRVAVDGDHGAQRSGAYVGYLDGRPAGVIQNFKTGAKINWKSDLDAPMDKDAAARLAAEAAQRRQERDQTIRAEQAEAANKAVAQLRDAQAVTEHEYLSRKGIDANGVKQDAIGRLMVPIADYEGKIASLQTIDADGTKGFMKGGKIAGGQFMIGDNDPTKPLYIAEGFATGATIHQMTGEAVSVAFNASNLLPVAEAAREKWPDRQIIIVGDNDEALTRKTFPDGRPMPNIGVDKAEAAGRAIGAPVVIPPAGPGGLSADWNDHRQTVGQDQAMRDFKERQAIAIIELRVDREIARENEMIALGQNPNDATRDATRDIVETEAQAVPTPRAEQEAERIEVEQEMD
;
A
#
# COMPACT_ATOMS: atom_id res chain seq x y z
N MET A 1 14.79 -14.06 -28.30
CA MET A 1 15.42 -15.41 -28.31
C MET A 1 16.24 -15.69 -27.04
N ALA A 2 17.11 -14.79 -26.56
CA ALA A 2 17.97 -15.03 -25.38
C ALA A 2 17.25 -15.27 -24.02
N SER A 3 16.06 -14.69 -23.80
CA SER A 3 15.29 -14.91 -22.56
C SER A 3 14.72 -16.34 -22.44
N ASN A 4 14.44 -17.00 -23.57
CA ASN A 4 13.92 -18.37 -23.58
C ASN A 4 15.01 -19.40 -23.23
N ASP A 5 16.25 -19.15 -23.66
CA ASP A 5 17.40 -20.03 -23.39
C ASP A 5 17.78 -20.04 -21.89
N TYR A 6 17.75 -18.88 -21.23
CA TYR A 6 17.94 -18.81 -19.78
C TYR A 6 16.83 -19.54 -19.01
N ALA A 7 15.57 -19.34 -19.41
CA ALA A 7 14.45 -20.02 -18.76
C ALA A 7 14.55 -21.54 -18.91
N GLN A 8 14.93 -22.03 -20.10
CA GLN A 8 15.22 -23.44 -20.35
C GLN A 8 16.33 -23.98 -19.44
N LYS A 9 17.44 -23.25 -19.30
CA LYS A 9 18.54 -23.63 -18.41
C LYS A 9 18.11 -23.74 -16.94
N VAL A 10 17.37 -22.75 -16.45
CA VAL A 10 16.87 -22.75 -15.07
C VAL A 10 15.87 -23.89 -14.86
N ALA A 11 14.90 -24.04 -15.76
CA ALA A 11 13.91 -25.10 -15.70
C ALA A 11 14.57 -26.48 -15.75
N ALA A 12 15.56 -26.71 -16.62
CA ALA A 12 16.26 -27.99 -16.72
C ALA A 12 16.95 -28.40 -15.40
N VAL A 13 17.61 -27.46 -14.73
CA VAL A 13 18.25 -27.71 -13.43
C VAL A 13 17.22 -28.05 -12.35
N LEU A 14 16.09 -27.34 -12.33
CA LEU A 14 15.04 -27.58 -11.35
C LEU A 14 14.26 -28.87 -11.64
N ILE A 15 14.02 -29.20 -12.91
CA ILE A 15 13.45 -30.48 -13.35
C ILE A 15 14.35 -31.63 -12.91
N GLU A 16 15.66 -31.51 -13.04
CA GLU A 16 16.60 -32.54 -12.58
C GLU A 16 16.48 -32.77 -11.07
N GLN A 17 16.43 -31.70 -10.28
CA GLN A 17 16.22 -31.83 -8.84
C GLN A 17 14.84 -32.39 -8.47
N LEU A 18 13.79 -32.03 -9.21
CA LEU A 18 12.45 -32.61 -9.04
C LEU A 18 12.49 -34.12 -9.30
N LYS A 19 13.18 -34.56 -10.37
CA LYS A 19 13.37 -36.00 -10.70
C LYS A 19 14.16 -36.73 -9.62
N GLN A 20 15.13 -36.07 -8.99
CA GLN A 20 15.93 -36.62 -7.89
C GLN A 20 15.25 -36.54 -6.51
N GLY A 21 14.10 -35.86 -6.40
CA GLY A 21 13.42 -35.64 -5.11
C GLY A 21 14.13 -34.62 -4.21
N THR A 22 15.02 -33.78 -4.77
CA THR A 22 15.88 -32.85 -4.02
C THR A 22 15.57 -31.38 -4.29
N ALA A 23 14.49 -31.06 -5.02
CA ALA A 23 14.15 -29.65 -5.30
C ALA A 23 13.80 -28.91 -4.00
N PRO A 24 14.05 -27.59 -3.93
CA PRO A 24 13.94 -26.84 -2.67
C PRO A 24 12.56 -26.92 -2.03
N TRP A 25 11.48 -26.94 -2.81
CA TRP A 25 10.10 -26.96 -2.31
C TRP A 25 9.50 -28.37 -2.21
N ILE A 26 10.31 -29.43 -2.39
CA ILE A 26 9.86 -30.83 -2.20
C ILE A 26 10.73 -31.60 -1.22
N LYS A 27 11.75 -30.96 -0.66
CA LYS A 27 12.60 -31.53 0.36
C LYS A 27 12.02 -31.16 1.74
N PRO A 28 11.81 -32.13 2.65
CA PRO A 28 11.37 -31.82 4.00
C PRO A 28 12.46 -31.06 4.73
N TRP A 29 12.09 -29.90 5.28
CA TRP A 29 12.97 -28.99 5.97
C TRP A 29 12.65 -28.98 7.47
N GLN A 30 13.57 -29.52 8.27
CA GLN A 30 13.55 -29.41 9.74
C GLN A 30 13.51 -27.94 10.22
N PRO A 31 12.63 -27.58 11.15
CA PRO A 31 12.59 -26.29 11.83
C PRO A 31 13.85 -26.06 12.67
N GLY A 32 14.17 -24.80 13.00
CA GLY A 32 15.24 -24.50 13.97
C GLY A 32 16.68 -24.56 13.44
N VAL A 33 16.88 -24.75 12.13
CA VAL A 33 18.21 -24.74 11.48
C VAL A 33 18.32 -23.48 10.63
N ASP A 34 19.45 -22.77 10.69
CA ASP A 34 19.70 -21.63 9.78
C ASP A 34 19.74 -22.15 8.34
N ARG A 35 18.68 -21.82 7.61
CA ARG A 35 18.48 -22.17 6.20
C ARG A 35 18.14 -20.95 5.40
N SER A 36 18.91 -19.90 5.64
CA SER A 36 18.94 -18.71 4.79
C SER A 36 18.89 -19.10 3.32
N LEU A 37 17.78 -18.78 2.64
CA LEU A 37 17.72 -18.83 1.19
C LEU A 37 18.90 -18.03 0.60
N PRO A 38 19.35 -18.36 -0.62
CA PRO A 38 20.54 -17.73 -1.18
C PRO A 38 20.46 -16.20 -1.08
N TYR A 39 21.54 -15.60 -0.62
CA TYR A 39 21.64 -14.16 -0.44
C TYR A 39 22.97 -13.63 -0.95
N ASN A 40 22.99 -12.33 -1.24
CA ASN A 40 24.22 -11.71 -1.71
C ASN A 40 25.22 -11.61 -0.55
N GLY A 41 26.33 -12.33 -0.63
CA GLY A 41 27.29 -12.39 0.47
C GLY A 41 28.08 -11.10 0.72
N SER A 42 27.98 -10.10 -0.16
CA SER A 42 28.58 -8.77 0.03
C SER A 42 27.59 -7.76 0.62
N THR A 43 26.30 -7.85 0.32
CA THR A 43 25.29 -6.87 0.79
C THR A 43 24.34 -7.41 1.86
N GLY A 44 24.31 -8.73 2.08
CA GLY A 44 23.35 -9.38 2.99
C GLY A 44 21.92 -9.49 2.43
N VAL A 45 21.65 -8.93 1.25
CA VAL A 45 20.31 -8.88 0.65
C VAL A 45 19.92 -10.25 0.08
N PRO A 46 18.77 -10.84 0.44
CA PRO A 46 18.28 -12.10 -0.12
C PRO A 46 18.03 -12.01 -1.63
N TYR A 47 18.37 -13.06 -2.38
CA TYR A 47 17.90 -13.20 -3.76
C TYR A 47 16.39 -13.51 -3.75
N LYS A 48 15.68 -13.02 -4.79
CA LYS A 48 14.21 -13.13 -4.88
C LYS A 48 13.77 -14.00 -6.05
N GLY A 49 12.56 -14.56 -5.95
CA GLY A 49 11.91 -15.32 -7.00
C GLY A 49 12.74 -16.49 -7.53
N ALA A 50 12.70 -16.71 -8.85
CA ALA A 50 13.33 -17.88 -9.48
C ALA A 50 14.85 -17.92 -9.30
N ASN A 51 15.53 -16.77 -9.17
CA ASN A 51 16.98 -16.75 -8.91
C ASN A 51 17.34 -17.38 -7.57
N SER A 52 16.51 -17.17 -6.54
CA SER A 52 16.73 -17.76 -5.22
C SER A 52 16.67 -19.28 -5.30
N LEU A 53 15.60 -19.81 -5.92
CA LEU A 53 15.43 -21.25 -6.12
C LEU A 53 16.53 -21.86 -6.99
N TYR A 54 16.90 -21.18 -8.08
CA TYR A 54 17.93 -21.64 -9.01
C TYR A 54 19.31 -21.70 -8.34
N LEU A 55 19.72 -20.66 -7.63
CA LEU A 55 21.00 -20.64 -6.93
C LEU A 55 21.06 -21.69 -5.82
N TYR A 56 19.95 -21.90 -5.11
CA TYR A 56 19.86 -22.96 -4.12
C TYR A 56 20.07 -24.33 -4.76
N ALA A 57 19.36 -24.58 -5.87
CA ALA A 57 19.45 -25.82 -6.62
C ALA A 57 20.88 -26.09 -7.11
N VAL A 58 21.52 -25.09 -7.70
CA VAL A 58 22.92 -25.22 -8.15
C VAL A 58 23.86 -25.46 -6.96
N GLY A 59 23.66 -24.78 -5.84
CA GLY A 59 24.42 -24.99 -4.61
C GLY A 59 24.37 -26.44 -4.16
N GLN A 60 23.16 -27.01 -4.06
CA GLN A 60 22.97 -28.41 -3.68
C GLN A 60 23.60 -29.38 -4.68
N LEU A 61 23.36 -29.21 -5.99
CA LEU A 61 23.90 -30.09 -7.04
C LEU A 61 25.43 -30.11 -7.05
N ARG A 62 26.06 -28.99 -6.68
CA ARG A 62 27.52 -28.86 -6.63
C ARG A 62 28.11 -29.10 -5.24
N GLY A 63 27.29 -29.45 -4.25
CA GLY A 63 27.73 -29.71 -2.88
C GLY A 63 28.24 -28.48 -2.14
N TYR A 64 27.78 -27.28 -2.50
CA TYR A 64 28.11 -26.05 -1.81
C TYR A 64 27.30 -25.94 -0.51
N GLY A 65 28.00 -25.82 0.62
CA GLY A 65 27.39 -25.73 1.96
C GLY A 65 27.14 -24.31 2.45
N ASP A 66 27.42 -23.29 1.64
CA ASP A 66 27.27 -21.87 1.99
C ASP A 66 26.21 -21.21 1.09
N ASN A 67 25.31 -20.40 1.65
CA ASN A 67 24.22 -19.77 0.90
C ASN A 67 24.57 -18.37 0.39
N ARG A 68 25.81 -17.90 0.61
CA ARG A 68 26.30 -16.64 0.07
C ARG A 68 26.69 -16.80 -1.39
N TRP A 69 26.12 -15.95 -2.24
CA TRP A 69 26.47 -15.86 -3.65
C TRP A 69 26.85 -14.43 -4.01
N MET A 70 27.99 -14.23 -4.67
CA MET A 70 28.44 -12.89 -5.04
C MET A 70 29.23 -12.92 -6.35
N THR A 71 29.30 -11.78 -7.03
CA THR A 71 30.12 -11.65 -8.24
C THR A 71 31.62 -11.70 -7.89
N TYR A 72 32.46 -12.00 -8.88
CA TYR A 72 33.92 -11.98 -8.70
C TYR A 72 34.41 -10.64 -8.11
N VAL A 73 33.91 -9.53 -8.65
CA VAL A 73 34.28 -8.17 -8.21
C VAL A 73 33.83 -7.90 -6.76
N GLN A 74 32.70 -8.45 -6.33
CA GLN A 74 32.27 -8.35 -4.94
C GLN A 74 33.18 -9.14 -3.99
N ALA A 75 33.64 -10.33 -4.39
CA ALA A 75 34.59 -11.11 -3.60
C ALA A 75 35.93 -10.37 -3.46
N GLU A 76 36.45 -9.83 -4.55
CA GLU A 76 37.70 -9.05 -4.57
C GLU A 76 37.63 -7.82 -3.66
N LYS A 77 36.51 -7.08 -3.68
CA LYS A 77 36.29 -5.93 -2.78
C LYS A 77 36.28 -6.29 -1.29
N LEU A 78 35.96 -7.54 -0.95
CA LEU A 78 36.04 -8.07 0.41
C LEU A 78 37.43 -8.61 0.76
N GLY A 79 38.43 -8.45 -0.13
CA GLY A 79 39.76 -8.99 0.03
C GLY A 79 39.84 -10.51 -0.16
N ALA A 80 38.81 -11.11 -0.79
CA ALA A 80 38.68 -12.53 -1.00
C ALA A 80 38.87 -12.89 -2.49
N GLN A 81 39.19 -14.15 -2.78
CA GLN A 81 39.60 -14.58 -4.12
C GLN A 81 38.84 -15.84 -4.56
N VAL A 82 38.15 -15.76 -5.70
CA VAL A 82 37.58 -16.95 -6.35
C VAL A 82 38.72 -17.87 -6.77
N ARG A 83 38.67 -19.16 -6.40
CA ARG A 83 39.72 -20.11 -6.74
C ARG A 83 39.86 -20.31 -8.24
N ARG A 84 41.10 -20.52 -8.69
CA ARG A 84 41.40 -20.75 -10.10
C ARG A 84 40.72 -22.04 -10.59
N GLY A 85 40.00 -21.94 -11.71
CA GLY A 85 39.29 -23.07 -12.34
C GLY A 85 37.83 -23.21 -11.91
N GLU A 86 37.37 -22.45 -10.91
CA GLU A 86 35.96 -22.41 -10.51
C GLU A 86 35.09 -21.78 -11.60
N THR A 87 33.89 -22.33 -11.80
CA THR A 87 32.94 -21.84 -12.81
C THR A 87 31.79 -21.11 -12.15
N SER A 88 31.47 -19.92 -12.67
CA SER A 88 30.35 -19.10 -12.19
C SER A 88 28.99 -19.69 -12.53
N THR A 89 27.98 -19.21 -11.80
CA THR A 89 26.56 -19.44 -12.07
C THR A 89 25.93 -18.15 -12.57
N GLN A 90 25.35 -18.18 -13.77
CA GLN A 90 24.72 -17.01 -14.36
C GLN A 90 23.28 -16.88 -13.86
N ILE A 91 22.91 -15.70 -13.36
CA ILE A 91 21.54 -15.33 -13.01
C ILE A 91 21.05 -14.22 -13.92
N GLN A 92 19.74 -14.15 -14.16
CA GLN A 92 19.11 -12.99 -14.81
C GLN A 92 18.21 -12.24 -13.84
N PHE A 93 18.32 -10.93 -13.82
CA PHE A 93 17.46 -10.09 -13.02
C PHE A 93 16.98 -8.91 -13.85
N TRP A 94 15.80 -8.44 -13.46
CA TRP A 94 15.11 -7.35 -14.11
C TRP A 94 15.56 -6.08 -13.43
N GLN A 95 16.41 -5.34 -14.13
CA GLN A 95 16.91 -4.07 -13.68
C GLN A 95 15.95 -2.98 -14.15
N TRP A 96 15.14 -2.50 -13.20
CA TRP A 96 14.24 -1.37 -13.41
C TRP A 96 14.96 -0.02 -13.29
N SER A 97 16.21 0.00 -12.82
CA SER A 97 17.02 1.23 -12.82
C SER A 97 18.52 0.98 -12.91
N SER A 98 19.25 1.83 -13.63
CA SER A 98 20.71 1.74 -13.80
C SER A 98 21.45 2.93 -13.23
N ARG A 99 22.59 2.67 -12.58
CA ARG A 99 23.51 3.69 -12.09
C ARG A 99 24.60 3.92 -13.14
N VAL A 100 24.59 5.08 -13.80
CA VAL A 100 25.54 5.44 -14.86
C VAL A 100 26.49 6.51 -14.32
N ALA A 101 27.79 6.35 -14.54
CA ALA A 101 28.77 7.36 -14.16
C ALA A 101 28.49 8.60 -15.00
N MET A 102 28.32 9.74 -14.34
CA MET A 102 28.28 11.01 -15.03
C MET A 102 29.69 11.22 -15.58
N THR A 103 29.83 11.46 -16.88
CA THR A 103 31.13 11.72 -17.51
C THR A 103 31.14 13.12 -18.07
N ASP A 104 32.32 13.75 -18.04
CA ASP A 104 32.61 14.90 -18.89
C ASP A 104 32.68 14.44 -20.35
N ASP A 105 33.16 15.37 -21.13
CA ASP A 105 32.94 15.51 -22.53
C ASP A 105 34.03 14.83 -23.34
N ALA A 106 35.16 14.58 -22.66
CA ALA A 106 36.18 13.63 -23.07
C ALA A 106 35.87 12.19 -22.60
N GLY A 107 34.71 11.95 -21.98
CA GLY A 107 34.29 10.65 -21.46
C GLY A 107 34.92 10.27 -20.11
N GLN A 108 35.50 11.23 -19.38
CA GLN A 108 36.09 10.98 -18.06
C GLN A 108 35.03 11.10 -16.96
N PRO A 109 35.01 10.24 -15.94
CA PRO A 109 34.01 10.30 -14.87
C PRO A 109 34.11 11.61 -14.06
N LEU A 110 33.00 12.33 -13.97
CA LEU A 110 32.80 13.53 -13.16
C LEU A 110 32.93 13.19 -11.70
N LYS A 111 33.63 14.01 -10.92
CA LYS A 111 33.97 13.66 -9.54
C LYS A 111 33.41 14.68 -8.55
N ASN A 112 32.98 14.18 -7.39
CA ASN A 112 32.62 15.02 -6.25
C ASN A 112 33.86 15.68 -5.63
N ASP A 113 33.65 16.54 -4.62
CA ASP A 113 34.72 17.25 -3.89
C ASP A 113 35.74 16.33 -3.20
N LYS A 114 35.45 15.03 -3.11
CA LYS A 114 36.34 13.99 -2.56
C LYS A 114 37.08 13.20 -3.65
N GLY A 115 36.91 13.57 -4.92
CA GLY A 115 37.54 12.91 -6.07
C GLY A 115 36.87 11.61 -6.52
N GLU A 116 35.66 11.32 -6.04
CA GLU A 116 34.92 10.09 -6.36
C GLU A 116 33.92 10.33 -7.50
N PRO A 117 33.75 9.40 -8.45
CA PRO A 117 32.82 9.58 -9.56
C PRO A 117 31.38 9.84 -9.09
N LEU A 118 30.72 10.83 -9.70
CA LEU A 118 29.30 11.13 -9.58
C LEU A 118 28.52 10.16 -10.48
N TYR A 119 27.33 9.76 -10.05
CA TYR A 119 26.51 8.79 -10.76
C TYR A 119 25.04 9.21 -10.76
N GLN A 120 24.35 9.00 -11.88
CA GLN A 120 22.90 9.16 -11.98
C GLN A 120 22.18 7.83 -11.94
N ILE A 121 21.01 7.79 -11.28
CA ILE A 121 20.10 6.64 -11.34
C ILE A 121 19.08 6.92 -12.44
N ILE A 122 19.00 6.03 -13.41
CA ILE A 122 18.08 6.10 -14.54
C ILE A 122 17.02 5.03 -14.32
N GLN A 123 15.73 5.37 -14.32
CA GLN A 123 14.65 4.36 -14.28
C GLN A 123 14.34 3.87 -15.71
N HIS A 124 14.04 2.59 -15.86
CA HIS A 124 13.68 1.96 -17.14
C HIS A 124 12.20 1.60 -17.11
N GLU A 125 11.39 2.04 -18.08
CA GLU A 125 9.97 1.60 -18.13
C GLU A 125 9.81 0.11 -18.42
N LYS A 126 10.75 -0.48 -19.17
CA LYS A 126 10.81 -1.92 -19.32
C LYS A 126 12.06 -2.42 -18.62
N PRO A 127 11.95 -3.51 -17.85
CA PRO A 127 13.08 -3.99 -17.09
C PRO A 127 14.17 -4.44 -18.05
N LEU A 128 15.36 -3.88 -17.90
CA LEU A 128 16.53 -4.43 -18.59
C LEU A 128 16.81 -5.81 -18.00
N ILE A 129 16.78 -6.84 -18.84
CA ILE A 129 17.22 -8.17 -18.45
C ILE A 129 18.74 -8.13 -18.37
N ARG A 130 19.26 -7.96 -17.16
CA ARG A 130 20.69 -8.07 -16.89
C ARG A 130 21.03 -9.50 -16.52
N SER A 131 22.21 -9.91 -16.93
CA SER A 131 22.81 -11.15 -16.45
C SER A 131 23.97 -10.80 -15.50
N ALA A 132 24.07 -11.53 -14.40
CA ALA A 132 25.24 -11.50 -13.55
C ALA A 132 25.81 -12.91 -13.38
N ASN A 133 27.13 -13.00 -13.33
CA ASN A 133 27.84 -14.24 -13.03
C ASN A 133 28.25 -14.21 -11.56
N VAL A 134 27.62 -15.07 -10.76
CA VAL A 134 27.87 -15.17 -9.32
C VAL A 134 28.59 -16.47 -8.99
N PHE A 135 29.43 -16.42 -7.96
CA PHE A 135 30.15 -17.53 -7.37
C PHE A 135 29.60 -17.76 -5.97
N ASN A 136 29.48 -19.01 -5.59
CA ASN A 136 29.16 -19.37 -4.22
C ASN A 136 30.35 -19.07 -3.31
N ALA A 137 30.13 -18.70 -2.06
CA ALA A 137 31.22 -18.48 -1.10
C ALA A 137 32.11 -19.72 -0.89
N ALA A 138 31.58 -20.93 -1.06
CA ALA A 138 32.39 -22.15 -1.05
C ALA A 138 33.47 -22.15 -2.14
N GLN A 139 33.31 -21.37 -3.23
CA GLN A 139 34.26 -21.23 -4.34
C GLN A 139 35.33 -20.15 -4.11
N ILE A 140 35.29 -19.46 -2.96
CA ILE A 140 36.04 -18.24 -2.71
C ILE A 140 36.88 -18.41 -1.43
N ASP A 141 38.20 -18.21 -1.55
CA ASP A 141 39.11 -18.23 -0.42
C ASP A 141 39.21 -16.84 0.23
N GLY A 142 39.43 -16.78 1.54
CA GLY A 142 39.63 -15.52 2.28
C GLY A 142 38.35 -14.80 2.72
N LEU A 143 37.17 -15.39 2.50
CA LEU A 143 35.93 -14.88 3.10
C LEU A 143 35.86 -15.20 4.59
N PRO A 144 35.26 -14.31 5.41
CA PRO A 144 34.94 -14.66 6.79
C PRO A 144 33.99 -15.87 6.84
N PRO A 145 34.06 -16.70 7.89
CA PRO A 145 33.07 -17.76 8.12
C PRO A 145 31.65 -17.21 8.02
N SER A 146 30.72 -18.00 7.49
CA SER A 146 29.32 -17.58 7.46
C SER A 146 28.85 -17.36 8.90
N GLU A 147 28.32 -16.16 9.17
CA GLU A 147 27.60 -15.92 10.40
C GLU A 147 26.31 -16.75 10.33
N VAL A 148 26.22 -17.76 11.20
CA VAL A 148 24.98 -18.51 11.37
C VAL A 148 23.99 -17.55 11.99
N ARG A 149 22.90 -17.26 11.28
CA ARG A 149 21.83 -16.43 11.83
C ARG A 149 21.24 -17.18 13.03
N PRO A 150 21.17 -16.55 14.21
CA PRO A 150 20.54 -17.17 15.36
C PRO A 150 19.08 -17.44 14.99
N VAL A 151 18.69 -18.72 14.99
CA VAL A 151 17.31 -19.10 14.73
C VAL A 151 16.46 -18.69 15.94
N PRO A 152 15.35 -17.96 15.75
CA PRO A 152 14.51 -17.57 16.87
C PRO A 152 14.00 -18.80 17.64
N PRO A 153 13.80 -18.69 18.97
CA PRO A 153 13.23 -19.76 19.78
C PRO A 153 11.92 -20.28 19.19
N VAL A 154 11.62 -21.56 19.41
CA VAL A 154 10.43 -22.25 18.87
C VAL A 154 9.16 -21.45 19.18
N GLU A 155 9.06 -20.94 20.40
CA GLU A 155 7.93 -20.19 20.91
C GLU A 155 7.71 -18.89 20.13
N GLU A 156 8.79 -18.16 19.83
CA GLU A 156 8.74 -16.90 19.08
C GLU A 156 8.33 -17.15 17.61
N ARG A 157 8.86 -18.22 17.01
CA ARG A 157 8.51 -18.64 15.65
C ARG A 157 7.02 -18.99 15.56
N HIS A 158 6.53 -19.79 16.49
CA HIS A 158 5.12 -20.18 16.58
C HIS A 158 4.20 -18.99 16.86
N GLU A 159 4.60 -18.08 17.74
CA GLU A 159 3.84 -16.87 18.03
C GLU A 159 3.75 -15.97 16.79
N ARG A 160 4.84 -15.77 16.06
CA ARG A 160 4.82 -15.00 14.80
C ARG A 160 3.93 -15.66 13.75
N ALA A 161 4.05 -16.98 13.55
CA ALA A 161 3.20 -17.72 12.60
C ALA A 161 1.71 -17.67 12.99
N ALA A 162 1.40 -17.85 14.28
CA ALA A 162 0.04 -17.74 14.79
C ALA A 162 -0.54 -16.33 14.60
N ARG A 163 0.24 -15.29 14.89
CA ARG A 163 -0.17 -13.89 14.68
C ARG A 163 -0.45 -13.60 13.20
N LEU A 164 0.34 -14.15 12.28
CA LEU A 164 0.10 -14.01 10.85
C LEU A 164 -1.18 -14.72 10.40
N LEU A 165 -1.40 -15.96 10.85
CA LEU A 165 -2.64 -16.69 10.56
C LEU A 165 -3.86 -15.94 11.13
N GLU A 166 -3.76 -15.40 12.34
CA GLU A 166 -4.83 -14.60 12.95
C GLU A 166 -5.07 -13.29 12.19
N ALA A 167 -4.01 -12.54 11.89
CA ALA A 167 -4.10 -11.27 11.17
C ALA A 167 -4.61 -11.43 9.74
N SER A 168 -4.41 -12.60 9.13
CA SER A 168 -4.98 -12.94 7.82
C SER A 168 -6.51 -12.99 7.83
N GLN A 169 -7.12 -13.19 9.00
CA GLN A 169 -8.57 -13.40 9.17
C GLN A 169 -9.13 -14.59 8.38
N ALA A 170 -8.27 -15.50 7.89
CA ALA A 170 -8.70 -16.73 7.26
C ALA A 170 -9.51 -17.59 8.25
N ILE A 171 -10.61 -18.19 7.78
CA ILE A 171 -11.38 -19.13 8.60
C ILE A 171 -10.65 -20.46 8.56
N ILE A 172 -9.93 -20.78 9.64
CA ILE A 172 -9.19 -22.04 9.79
C ILE A 172 -9.98 -22.98 10.70
N ARG A 173 -10.41 -24.12 10.16
CA ARG A 173 -11.12 -25.18 10.89
C ARG A 173 -10.17 -26.33 11.20
N GLU A 174 -9.90 -26.54 12.48
CA GLU A 174 -9.22 -27.73 12.97
C GLU A 174 -10.23 -28.86 13.14
N VAL A 175 -10.04 -29.96 12.41
CA VAL A 175 -10.94 -31.12 12.43
C VAL A 175 -10.17 -32.40 12.67
N SER A 176 -10.83 -33.39 13.27
CA SER A 176 -10.22 -34.72 13.37
C SER A 176 -10.16 -35.37 11.98
N GLY A 177 -8.96 -35.66 11.48
CA GLY A 177 -8.76 -36.23 10.14
C GLY A 177 -7.31 -36.23 9.69
N ASP A 178 -7.07 -36.60 8.44
CA ASP A 178 -5.74 -36.73 7.82
C ASP A 178 -5.55 -35.81 6.59
N ARG A 179 -6.50 -34.89 6.36
CA ARG A 179 -6.51 -33.99 5.19
C ARG A 179 -6.48 -32.52 5.59
N ALA A 180 -5.58 -31.79 4.93
CA ALA A 180 -5.60 -30.33 4.88
C ALA A 180 -6.02 -29.88 3.48
N TYR A 181 -6.81 -28.81 3.39
CA TYR A 181 -7.17 -28.18 2.12
C TYR A 181 -7.82 -26.80 2.33
N TYR A 182 -7.61 -25.92 1.36
CA TYR A 182 -8.41 -24.72 1.14
C TYR A 182 -9.65 -25.02 0.25
N SER A 183 -10.82 -24.55 0.68
CA SER A 183 -12.06 -24.65 -0.09
C SER A 183 -12.44 -23.29 -0.67
N LEU A 184 -12.28 -23.14 -1.99
CA LEU A 184 -12.70 -21.93 -2.72
C LEU A 184 -14.20 -21.62 -2.55
N THR A 185 -15.05 -22.64 -2.39
CA THR A 185 -16.51 -22.45 -2.32
C THR A 185 -16.97 -21.89 -0.99
N THR A 186 -16.33 -22.29 0.11
CA THR A 186 -16.68 -21.83 1.46
C THR A 186 -15.77 -20.70 1.94
N ASP A 187 -14.67 -20.47 1.24
CA ASP A 187 -13.56 -19.61 1.63
C ASP A 187 -12.97 -19.97 3.01
N GLU A 188 -12.79 -21.26 3.25
CA GLU A 188 -12.31 -21.81 4.52
C GLU A 188 -11.12 -22.74 4.29
N ILE A 189 -10.18 -22.71 5.25
CA ILE A 189 -9.06 -23.63 5.35
C ILE A 189 -9.44 -24.71 6.34
N THR A 190 -9.33 -25.98 5.95
CA THR A 190 -9.50 -27.13 6.85
C THR A 190 -8.14 -27.77 7.08
N ILE A 191 -7.78 -28.02 8.34
CA ILE A 191 -6.50 -28.64 8.72
C ILE A 191 -6.78 -29.71 9.78
N PRO A 192 -6.01 -30.81 9.82
CA PRO A 192 -6.06 -31.75 10.94
C PRO A 192 -5.88 -31.05 12.28
N ASP A 193 -6.49 -31.58 13.33
CA ASP A 193 -6.34 -31.05 14.69
C ASP A 193 -4.85 -30.98 15.06
N ARG A 194 -4.41 -29.85 15.64
CA ARG A 194 -2.99 -29.65 15.98
C ARG A 194 -2.40 -30.74 16.89
N ARG A 195 -3.23 -31.46 17.65
CA ARG A 195 -2.81 -32.59 18.50
C ARG A 195 -2.47 -33.86 17.71
N GLN A 196 -2.89 -33.95 16.44
CA GLN A 196 -2.59 -35.07 15.55
C GLN A 196 -1.24 -34.92 14.85
N PHE A 197 -0.67 -33.71 14.84
CA PHE A 197 0.70 -33.52 14.37
C PHE A 197 1.64 -34.12 15.40
N VAL A 198 2.55 -34.99 14.94
CA VAL A 198 3.51 -35.69 15.80
C VAL A 198 4.90 -35.14 15.49
N ALA A 199 5.66 -34.83 16.54
CA ALA A 199 7.06 -34.47 16.40
C ALA A 199 7.83 -35.61 15.72
N GLN A 200 8.60 -35.29 14.67
CA GLN A 200 9.58 -36.20 14.08
C GLN A 200 10.98 -35.65 14.37
N ASP A 201 11.94 -36.49 14.73
CA ASP A 201 13.37 -36.17 14.78
C ASP A 201 13.75 -34.78 15.35
N GLY A 202 13.21 -34.42 16.53
CA GLY A 202 13.57 -33.20 17.25
C GLY A 202 12.82 -31.92 16.83
N THR A 203 11.80 -32.01 15.98
CA THR A 203 10.92 -30.88 15.63
C THR A 203 9.77 -30.71 16.64
N ALA A 204 9.23 -29.50 16.80
CA ALA A 204 8.02 -29.34 17.58
C ALA A 204 6.81 -29.80 16.74
N ALA A 205 5.88 -30.54 17.33
CA ALA A 205 4.66 -30.99 16.66
C ALA A 205 3.90 -29.85 15.95
N LEU A 206 3.95 -28.64 16.53
CA LEU A 206 3.31 -27.45 15.96
C LEU A 206 4.01 -26.88 14.73
N ASP A 207 5.29 -27.17 14.49
CA ASP A 207 5.97 -26.73 13.27
C ASP A 207 5.28 -27.32 12.02
N GLY A 208 4.95 -28.62 12.04
CA GLY A 208 4.22 -29.28 10.96
C GLY A 208 2.81 -28.71 10.77
N PHE A 209 2.14 -28.35 11.86
CA PHE A 209 0.85 -27.66 11.81
C PHE A 209 0.97 -26.30 11.12
N PHE A 210 1.91 -25.45 11.54
CA PHE A 210 2.09 -24.13 10.95
C PHE A 210 2.56 -24.20 9.49
N ALA A 211 3.45 -25.12 9.14
CA ALA A 211 3.86 -25.35 7.76
C ALA A 211 2.66 -25.72 6.86
N THR A 212 1.81 -26.64 7.32
CA THR A 212 0.57 -27.02 6.63
C THR A 212 -0.38 -25.83 6.50
N ALA A 213 -0.55 -25.05 7.58
CA ALA A 213 -1.41 -23.88 7.58
C ALA A 213 -0.93 -22.78 6.63
N LEU A 214 0.38 -22.55 6.54
CA LEU A 214 0.96 -21.57 5.62
C LEU A 214 0.80 -21.98 4.16
N HIS A 215 0.89 -23.29 3.85
CA HIS A 215 0.59 -23.83 2.52
C HIS A 215 -0.88 -23.54 2.14
N GLU A 216 -1.83 -23.92 2.99
CA GLU A 216 -3.26 -23.68 2.71
C GLU A 216 -3.60 -22.19 2.69
N LEU A 217 -2.92 -21.38 3.52
CA LEU A 217 -3.04 -19.93 3.46
C LEU A 217 -2.55 -19.40 2.12
N GLY A 218 -1.51 -20.00 1.54
CA GLY A 218 -1.05 -19.74 0.19
C GLY A 218 -2.17 -19.88 -0.84
N HIS A 219 -2.89 -21.01 -0.84
CA HIS A 219 -4.06 -21.21 -1.68
C HIS A 219 -5.20 -20.23 -1.36
N TRP A 220 -5.47 -19.99 -0.08
CA TRP A 220 -6.47 -19.03 0.36
C TRP A 220 -6.20 -17.65 -0.26
N THR A 221 -4.97 -17.14 -0.30
CA THR A 221 -4.70 -15.85 -0.95
C THR A 221 -5.14 -15.77 -2.43
N GLY A 222 -5.33 -16.89 -3.11
CA GLY A 222 -5.76 -16.96 -4.51
C GLY A 222 -7.24 -16.64 -4.76
N HIS A 223 -8.07 -16.52 -3.72
CA HIS A 223 -9.49 -16.17 -3.87
C HIS A 223 -9.71 -14.82 -4.61
N PRO A 224 -10.82 -14.66 -5.35
CA PRO A 224 -11.10 -13.44 -6.13
C PRO A 224 -11.09 -12.12 -5.35
N ASP A 225 -11.40 -12.15 -4.06
CA ASP A 225 -11.37 -10.96 -3.19
C ASP A 225 -9.95 -10.60 -2.69
N ARG A 226 -8.91 -11.34 -3.12
CA ARG A 226 -7.53 -11.21 -2.63
C ARG A 226 -6.53 -11.01 -3.77
N LEU A 227 -5.75 -12.04 -4.12
CA LEU A 227 -4.79 -11.98 -5.23
C LEU A 227 -5.38 -12.48 -6.56
N ASP A 228 -6.67 -12.85 -6.57
CA ASP A 228 -7.46 -13.21 -7.76
C ASP A 228 -6.70 -14.11 -8.75
N ARG A 229 -6.22 -15.25 -8.23
CA ARG A 229 -5.52 -16.24 -9.04
C ARG A 229 -6.53 -17.26 -9.56
N ASP A 230 -6.26 -17.78 -10.76
CA ASP A 230 -7.08 -18.85 -11.35
C ASP A 230 -6.82 -20.18 -10.64
N ILE A 231 -7.55 -20.41 -9.55
CA ILE A 231 -7.42 -21.59 -8.69
C ILE A 231 -8.63 -22.54 -8.83
N ALA A 232 -9.60 -22.17 -9.65
CA ALA A 232 -10.84 -22.92 -9.88
C ALA A 232 -10.64 -24.04 -10.91
N HIS A 233 -9.78 -25.00 -10.58
CA HIS A 233 -9.43 -26.08 -11.50
C HIS A 233 -9.70 -27.46 -10.89
N PRO A 234 -10.16 -28.44 -11.69
CA PRO A 234 -10.34 -29.81 -11.22
C PRO A 234 -9.03 -30.37 -10.66
N PHE A 235 -9.15 -31.10 -9.55
CA PHE A 235 -8.04 -31.83 -8.94
C PHE A 235 -7.29 -32.67 -9.97
N GLY A 236 -5.96 -32.55 -9.99
CA GLY A 236 -5.08 -33.29 -10.91
C GLY A 236 -4.98 -32.74 -12.34
N SER A 237 -5.62 -31.61 -12.64
CA SER A 237 -5.44 -30.92 -13.94
C SER A 237 -4.10 -30.19 -14.02
N ASP A 238 -3.61 -29.93 -15.24
CA ASP A 238 -2.37 -29.17 -15.48
C ASP A 238 -2.43 -27.76 -14.87
N ALA A 239 -3.63 -27.15 -14.83
CA ALA A 239 -3.84 -25.83 -14.26
C ALA A 239 -3.87 -25.86 -12.72
N TYR A 240 -4.46 -26.90 -12.13
CA TYR A 240 -4.38 -27.17 -10.70
C TYR A 240 -2.92 -27.39 -10.24
N ALA A 241 -2.13 -28.18 -10.99
CA ALA A 241 -0.73 -28.42 -10.68
C ALA A 241 0.13 -27.14 -10.69
N ARG A 242 -0.20 -26.17 -11.55
CA ARG A 242 0.46 -24.85 -11.57
C ARG A 242 0.16 -24.04 -10.30
N GLU A 243 -1.05 -24.11 -9.77
CA GLU A 243 -1.39 -23.42 -8.51
C GLU A 243 -0.73 -24.11 -7.31
N GLU A 244 -0.71 -25.44 -7.26
CA GLU A 244 0.06 -26.19 -6.26
C GLU A 244 1.53 -25.77 -6.27
N LEU A 245 2.17 -25.66 -7.45
CA LEU A 245 3.55 -25.19 -7.55
C LEU A 245 3.75 -23.78 -6.94
N ARG A 246 2.77 -22.88 -7.08
CA ARG A 246 2.82 -21.52 -6.48
C ARG A 246 2.71 -21.58 -4.96
N ALA A 247 1.74 -22.34 -4.46
CA ALA A 247 1.50 -22.48 -3.03
C ALA A 247 2.67 -23.18 -2.32
N GLU A 248 3.29 -24.18 -2.95
CA GLU A 248 4.47 -24.85 -2.42
C GLU A 248 5.68 -23.93 -2.29
N ILE A 249 6.00 -23.20 -3.36
CA ILE A 249 7.11 -22.24 -3.33
C ILE A 249 6.83 -21.14 -2.29
N ALA A 250 5.58 -20.69 -2.16
CA ALA A 250 5.19 -19.71 -1.16
C ALA A 250 5.29 -20.25 0.27
N SER A 251 4.87 -21.49 0.49
CA SER A 251 4.97 -22.20 1.77
C SER A 251 6.43 -22.32 2.21
N LEU A 252 7.33 -22.70 1.29
CA LEU A 252 8.77 -22.70 1.54
C LEU A 252 9.28 -21.31 1.95
N MET A 253 8.95 -20.27 1.17
CA MET A 253 9.41 -18.90 1.45
C MET A 253 8.92 -18.37 2.80
N LEU A 254 7.64 -18.60 3.13
CA LEU A 254 7.04 -18.21 4.42
C LEU A 254 7.60 -19.05 5.57
N GLY A 255 7.75 -20.36 5.37
CA GLY A 255 8.30 -21.28 6.37
C GLY A 255 9.73 -20.94 6.75
N GLU A 256 10.58 -20.55 5.78
CA GLU A 256 11.95 -20.10 6.04
C GLU A 256 12.00 -18.72 6.71
N GLU A 257 11.20 -17.75 6.26
CA GLU A 257 11.12 -16.41 6.88
C GLU A 257 10.65 -16.45 8.34
N LEU A 258 9.75 -17.38 8.67
CA LEU A 258 9.23 -17.57 10.02
C LEU A 258 10.05 -18.59 10.83
N GLY A 259 11.01 -19.26 10.19
CA GLY A 259 11.81 -20.35 10.77
C GLY A 259 11.02 -21.62 11.10
N ILE A 260 9.77 -21.75 10.63
CA ILE A 260 8.85 -22.87 10.87
C ILE A 260 9.29 -24.13 10.11
N GLY A 261 10.08 -23.99 9.05
CA GLY A 261 10.39 -25.10 8.14
C GLY A 261 9.24 -25.39 7.18
N HIS A 262 9.35 -26.50 6.46
CA HIS A 262 8.43 -26.86 5.38
C HIS A 262 8.37 -28.38 5.21
N ASP A 263 7.17 -28.93 5.13
CA ASP A 263 6.92 -30.36 4.95
C ASP A 263 6.07 -30.59 3.68
N PRO A 264 6.64 -31.17 2.62
CA PRO A 264 5.96 -31.43 1.36
C PRO A 264 5.17 -32.75 1.36
N GLY A 265 4.96 -33.37 2.54
CA GLY A 265 4.52 -34.76 2.72
C GLY A 265 3.26 -35.24 1.99
N GLN A 266 2.46 -34.38 1.35
CA GLN A 266 1.29 -34.76 0.55
C GLN A 266 1.44 -34.50 -0.97
N HIS A 267 2.56 -33.95 -1.44
CA HIS A 267 2.66 -33.32 -2.77
C HIS A 267 3.55 -34.07 -3.77
N ALA A 268 4.13 -35.21 -3.38
CA ALA A 268 4.86 -36.10 -4.29
C ALA A 268 4.02 -36.55 -5.51
N ALA A 269 2.68 -36.56 -5.38
CA ALA A 269 1.74 -36.86 -6.45
C ALA A 269 1.76 -35.84 -7.61
N TYR A 270 2.20 -34.60 -7.35
CA TYR A 270 2.20 -33.51 -8.34
C TYR A 270 3.53 -33.29 -9.04
N VAL A 271 4.62 -33.88 -8.53
CA VAL A 271 5.98 -33.73 -9.08
C VAL A 271 6.02 -34.05 -10.58
N GLY A 272 5.34 -35.11 -11.01
CA GLY A 272 5.24 -35.46 -12.44
C GLY A 272 4.54 -34.38 -13.28
N SER A 273 3.47 -33.78 -12.74
CA SER A 273 2.74 -32.69 -13.42
C SER A 273 3.54 -31.38 -13.44
N TRP A 274 4.33 -31.09 -12.40
CA TRP A 274 5.24 -29.94 -12.39
C TRP A 274 6.38 -30.11 -13.39
N ILE A 275 7.01 -31.28 -13.45
CA ILE A 275 8.04 -31.59 -14.46
C ILE A 275 7.47 -31.34 -15.85
N LYS A 276 6.29 -31.91 -16.15
CA LYS A 276 5.63 -31.73 -17.44
C LYS A 276 5.29 -30.26 -17.72
N ALA A 277 4.83 -29.50 -16.73
CA ALA A 277 4.53 -28.09 -16.88
C ALA A 277 5.79 -27.26 -17.22
N LEU A 278 6.91 -27.54 -16.56
CA LEU A 278 8.20 -26.86 -16.79
C LEU A 278 8.87 -27.31 -18.09
N GLU A 279 8.70 -28.57 -18.51
CA GLU A 279 9.17 -29.09 -19.81
C GLU A 279 8.39 -28.45 -20.97
N ASN A 280 7.07 -28.25 -20.81
CA ASN A 280 6.22 -27.62 -21.80
C ASN A 280 6.42 -26.10 -21.88
N ASP A 281 6.57 -25.44 -20.72
CA ASP A 281 6.80 -24.00 -20.64
C ASP A 281 7.82 -23.65 -19.54
N PRO A 282 9.11 -23.53 -19.90
CA PRO A 282 10.17 -23.14 -18.98
C PRO A 282 9.96 -21.78 -18.29
N GLN A 283 9.14 -20.88 -18.85
CA GLN A 283 8.83 -19.59 -18.21
C GLN A 283 7.90 -19.75 -17.00
N GLU A 284 7.25 -20.91 -16.86
CA GLU A 284 6.32 -21.15 -15.76
C GLU A 284 7.00 -21.06 -14.39
N ILE A 285 8.28 -21.41 -14.27
CA ILE A 285 9.00 -21.27 -12.99
C ILE A 285 9.12 -19.80 -12.54
N PHE A 286 9.32 -18.87 -13.48
CA PHE A 286 9.40 -17.44 -13.18
C PHE A 286 8.05 -16.91 -12.75
N ARG A 287 6.98 -17.29 -13.46
CA ARG A 287 5.61 -16.90 -13.10
C ARG A 287 5.20 -17.48 -11.75
N ALA A 288 5.50 -18.76 -11.50
CA ALA A 288 5.19 -19.41 -10.23
C ALA A 288 5.96 -18.76 -9.07
N SER A 289 7.26 -18.48 -9.27
CA SER A 289 8.09 -17.83 -8.24
C SER A 289 7.67 -16.39 -7.96
N THR A 290 7.26 -15.63 -8.99
CA THR A 290 6.72 -14.27 -8.81
C THR A 290 5.39 -14.29 -8.06
N ALA A 291 4.48 -15.21 -8.43
CA ALA A 291 3.23 -15.39 -7.70
C ALA A 291 3.48 -15.78 -6.24
N ALA A 292 4.40 -16.70 -5.98
CA ALA A 292 4.80 -17.09 -4.62
C ALA A 292 5.36 -15.93 -3.80
N GLN A 293 6.20 -15.08 -4.41
CA GLN A 293 6.69 -13.87 -3.76
C GLN A 293 5.55 -12.89 -3.44
N ASN A 294 4.56 -12.75 -4.32
CA ASN A 294 3.38 -11.92 -4.07
C ASN A 294 2.51 -12.48 -2.94
N ILE A 295 2.35 -13.81 -2.86
CA ILE A 295 1.69 -14.49 -1.73
C ILE A 295 2.41 -14.14 -0.43
N MET A 296 3.74 -14.34 -0.38
CA MET A 296 4.55 -14.03 0.79
C MET A 296 4.41 -12.56 1.19
N ASN A 297 4.54 -11.63 0.24
CA ASN A 297 4.40 -10.19 0.51
C ASN A 297 3.02 -9.81 1.03
N TYR A 298 1.96 -10.42 0.47
CA TYR A 298 0.59 -10.19 0.90
C TYR A 298 0.35 -10.68 2.33
N VAL A 299 0.80 -11.90 2.63
CA VAL A 299 0.69 -12.51 3.98
C VAL A 299 1.48 -11.71 5.00
N LEU A 300 2.74 -11.35 4.71
CA LEU A 300 3.55 -10.52 5.62
C LEU A 300 3.06 -9.06 5.68
N GLY A 301 2.32 -8.60 4.68
CA GLY A 301 1.69 -7.28 4.65
C GLY A 301 0.69 -7.07 5.80
N PHE A 302 0.13 -8.15 6.35
CA PHE A 302 -0.71 -8.10 7.54
C PHE A 302 0.04 -7.61 8.79
N GLU A 303 1.37 -7.71 8.83
CA GLU A 303 2.19 -7.13 9.91
C GLU A 303 2.26 -5.59 9.79
N LYS A 304 2.24 -5.02 8.56
CA LYS A 304 2.45 -3.57 8.28
C LYS A 304 1.17 -2.72 8.30
N ALA A 305 0.02 -3.29 7.92
CA ALA A 305 -1.25 -2.56 7.91
C ALA A 305 -1.69 -2.08 9.32
N ARG A 306 -1.10 -2.63 10.39
CA ARG A 306 -1.28 -2.16 11.77
C ARG A 306 -0.58 -0.85 12.08
N ASP A 307 0.55 -0.55 11.43
CA ASP A 307 1.38 0.62 11.77
C ASP A 307 0.75 1.93 11.30
N ILE A 308 0.11 1.90 10.13
CA ILE A 308 -0.45 3.07 9.42
C ILE A 308 -1.71 3.63 10.14
N THR A 309 -2.50 2.79 10.80
CA THR A 309 -3.72 3.22 11.50
C THR A 309 -3.50 3.98 12.81
N THR A 310 -2.24 4.18 13.22
CA THR A 310 -1.84 4.75 14.52
C THR A 310 -1.68 6.28 14.47
N ASP A 311 -1.44 6.87 13.30
CA ASP A 311 -1.02 8.27 13.17
C ASP A 311 -2.16 9.28 12.87
N GLU A 312 -3.31 8.84 12.33
CA GLU A 312 -4.34 9.76 11.80
C GLU A 312 -5.29 10.39 12.84
N ALA A 313 -5.16 10.12 14.15
CA ALA A 313 -6.23 10.41 15.12
C ALA A 313 -5.97 11.56 16.12
N VAL A 314 -4.91 12.35 15.98
CA VAL A 314 -4.42 13.23 17.07
C VAL A 314 -5.04 14.64 17.12
N GLU A 315 -5.67 15.19 16.07
CA GLU A 315 -5.85 16.67 16.01
C GLU A 315 -7.27 17.31 16.06
N ALA A 316 -8.37 16.59 16.32
CA ALA A 316 -9.71 17.24 16.27
C ALA A 316 -10.63 16.93 17.48
N GLU A 317 -10.82 17.91 18.37
CA GLU A 317 -12.14 18.44 18.82
C GLU A 317 -12.11 19.11 20.21
N THR A 318 -12.56 20.37 20.29
CA THR A 318 -13.48 20.87 21.34
C THR A 318 -14.32 22.00 20.70
N THR A 319 -15.64 21.89 20.45
CA THR A 319 -16.75 22.16 21.39
C THR A 319 -18.11 22.14 20.62
N LYS A 320 -19.22 21.94 21.35
CA LYS A 320 -20.66 21.87 20.93
C LYS A 320 -21.48 22.82 21.86
N PRO A 321 -22.82 23.06 21.71
CA PRO A 321 -23.79 22.80 20.62
C PRO A 321 -24.83 23.96 20.39
N ALA A 322 -25.70 23.84 19.36
CA ALA A 322 -27.19 23.89 19.43
C ALA A 322 -27.87 24.06 18.05
N ARG A 323 -28.99 23.34 17.82
CA ARG A 323 -29.78 23.23 16.57
C ARG A 323 -30.88 24.30 16.48
N SER A 324 -31.20 24.76 15.27
CA SER A 324 -32.51 25.28 14.87
C SER A 324 -32.72 25.02 13.37
N THR A 325 -33.90 24.51 13.03
CA THR A 325 -34.32 24.03 11.71
C THR A 325 -35.19 25.06 10.98
N ALA A 326 -34.89 25.34 9.71
CA ALA A 326 -35.89 25.79 8.74
C ALA A 326 -35.45 25.42 7.31
N ARG A 327 -36.26 24.61 6.62
CA ARG A 327 -36.11 24.21 5.21
C ARG A 327 -36.82 25.23 4.31
N GLN A 328 -36.30 25.47 3.10
CA GLN A 328 -37.14 25.68 1.93
C GLN A 328 -36.52 25.07 0.65
N PRO A 329 -37.36 24.67 -0.32
CA PRO A 329 -37.11 23.57 -1.25
C PRO A 329 -37.22 24.00 -2.72
N ASP A 330 -36.18 23.86 -3.53
CA ASP A 330 -36.37 23.98 -4.99
C ASP A 330 -35.31 23.28 -5.86
N LEU A 331 -34.27 22.71 -5.25
CA LEU A 331 -33.26 21.89 -5.94
C LEU A 331 -33.30 20.40 -5.52
N LEU A 332 -34.14 20.07 -4.54
CA LEU A 332 -34.36 18.70 -4.08
C LEU A 332 -35.12 17.88 -5.11
N GLU A 333 -36.07 18.45 -5.85
CA GLU A 333 -36.91 17.65 -6.76
C GLU A 333 -36.12 17.01 -7.91
N GLN A 334 -35.09 17.69 -8.43
CA GLN A 334 -34.30 17.16 -9.54
C GLN A 334 -33.26 16.12 -9.10
N GLN A 335 -32.65 16.30 -7.92
CA GLN A 335 -31.77 15.30 -7.30
C GLN A 335 -32.55 14.13 -6.67
N GLU A 336 -33.76 14.35 -6.18
CA GLU A 336 -34.65 13.30 -5.65
C GLU A 336 -35.10 12.36 -6.77
N THR A 337 -35.34 12.83 -8.00
CA THR A 337 -35.64 11.94 -9.14
C THR A 337 -34.49 11.00 -9.50
N GLU A 338 -33.24 11.45 -9.40
CA GLU A 338 -32.06 10.64 -9.73
C GLU A 338 -31.68 9.68 -8.59
N VAL A 339 -31.81 10.12 -7.33
CA VAL A 339 -31.57 9.30 -6.13
C VAL A 339 -32.70 8.28 -5.92
N ALA A 340 -33.95 8.62 -6.25
CA ALA A 340 -35.07 7.69 -6.20
C ALA A 340 -34.91 6.52 -7.17
N ASN A 341 -34.33 6.76 -8.37
CA ASN A 341 -34.09 5.72 -9.37
C ASN A 341 -32.99 4.71 -8.98
N ASN A 342 -32.13 5.03 -8.00
CA ASN A 342 -31.02 4.16 -7.56
C ASN A 342 -31.24 3.55 -6.16
N LYS A 343 -32.46 3.60 -5.63
CA LYS A 343 -32.79 3.02 -4.32
C LYS A 343 -32.90 1.50 -4.42
N ARG A 344 -31.80 0.81 -4.15
CA ARG A 344 -31.78 -0.65 -3.96
C ARG A 344 -32.63 -1.01 -2.74
N ARG A 345 -33.47 -2.03 -2.85
CA ARG A 345 -34.17 -2.66 -1.72
C ARG A 345 -33.64 -4.07 -1.54
N TYR A 346 -32.97 -4.32 -0.42
CA TYR A 346 -32.38 -5.63 -0.16
C TYR A 346 -33.45 -6.64 0.30
N LEU A 347 -33.24 -7.90 -0.07
CA LEU A 347 -34.17 -9.02 0.09
C LEU A 347 -33.50 -10.14 0.88
N ALA A 348 -34.22 -10.67 1.86
CA ALA A 348 -33.80 -11.84 2.63
C ALA A 348 -34.17 -13.14 1.89
N VAL A 349 -33.47 -13.44 0.79
CA VAL A 349 -33.76 -14.61 -0.06
C VAL A 349 -33.02 -15.85 0.47
N PRO A 350 -33.73 -16.90 0.91
CA PRO A 350 -33.14 -18.20 1.22
C PRO A 350 -32.33 -18.76 0.06
N TYR A 351 -31.26 -19.51 0.34
CA TYR A 351 -30.42 -20.07 -0.73
C TYR A 351 -31.21 -20.97 -1.70
N ALA A 352 -32.18 -21.72 -1.18
CA ALA A 352 -33.05 -22.59 -1.98
C ALA A 352 -33.94 -21.80 -2.96
N GLU A 353 -34.24 -20.54 -2.65
CA GLU A 353 -35.19 -19.69 -3.38
C GLU A 353 -34.47 -18.69 -4.33
N LYS A 354 -33.14 -18.74 -4.43
CA LYS A 354 -32.33 -17.80 -5.20
C LYS A 354 -32.66 -17.77 -6.70
N SER A 355 -32.98 -18.92 -7.29
CA SER A 355 -33.31 -19.03 -8.71
C SER A 355 -34.62 -18.32 -9.00
N GLU A 356 -35.60 -18.49 -8.10
CA GLU A 356 -36.91 -17.85 -8.18
C GLU A 356 -36.82 -16.33 -8.01
N ALA A 357 -36.04 -15.86 -7.04
CA ALA A 357 -35.81 -14.42 -6.86
C ALA A 357 -35.13 -13.78 -8.09
N ARG A 358 -34.17 -14.50 -8.70
CA ARG A 358 -33.49 -14.03 -9.91
C ARG A 358 -34.43 -13.95 -11.12
N GLU A 359 -35.30 -14.93 -11.29
CA GLU A 359 -36.31 -14.96 -12.36
C GLU A 359 -37.33 -13.82 -12.23
N LEU A 360 -37.71 -13.48 -11.00
CA LEU A 360 -38.60 -12.35 -10.71
C LEU A 360 -37.94 -10.98 -10.92
N GLY A 361 -36.61 -10.93 -11.10
CA GLY A 361 -35.88 -9.70 -11.40
C GLY A 361 -34.90 -9.21 -10.33
N ALA A 362 -34.71 -9.94 -9.23
CA ALA A 362 -33.69 -9.59 -8.24
C ALA A 362 -32.26 -9.75 -8.80
N ARG A 363 -31.34 -9.00 -8.19
CA ARG A 363 -29.92 -8.98 -8.52
C ARG A 363 -29.11 -9.24 -7.25
N TRP A 364 -27.93 -9.83 -7.40
CA TRP A 364 -27.02 -10.09 -6.29
C TRP A 364 -26.05 -8.93 -6.12
N ASP A 365 -25.96 -8.37 -4.92
CA ASP A 365 -24.91 -7.44 -4.55
C ASP A 365 -23.73 -8.21 -3.98
N LYS A 366 -22.63 -8.29 -4.75
CA LYS A 366 -21.43 -9.04 -4.35
C LYS A 366 -20.77 -8.45 -3.11
N THR A 367 -20.80 -7.12 -2.97
CA THR A 367 -20.19 -6.40 -1.85
C THR A 367 -21.04 -6.51 -0.59
N ALA A 368 -22.36 -6.39 -0.74
CA ALA A 368 -23.29 -6.45 0.39
C ALA A 368 -23.69 -7.89 0.77
N LYS A 369 -23.33 -8.87 -0.05
CA LYS A 369 -23.72 -10.29 0.06
C LYS A 369 -25.23 -10.47 0.28
N ALA A 370 -26.03 -9.68 -0.43
CA ALA A 370 -27.49 -9.69 -0.31
C ALA A 370 -28.16 -9.55 -1.69
N TRP A 371 -29.35 -10.15 -1.82
CA TRP A 371 -30.20 -9.94 -2.98
C TRP A 371 -30.85 -8.56 -2.91
N TRP A 372 -31.08 -7.91 -4.04
CA TRP A 372 -31.74 -6.62 -4.10
C TRP A 372 -32.60 -6.47 -5.35
N ILE A 373 -33.58 -5.58 -5.28
CA ILE A 373 -34.37 -5.10 -6.41
C ILE A 373 -34.20 -3.59 -6.56
N GLY A 374 -34.18 -3.11 -7.80
CA GLY A 374 -34.14 -1.69 -8.11
C GLY A 374 -35.52 -1.04 -7.96
N ALA A 375 -35.57 0.29 -7.90
CA ALA A 375 -36.82 1.04 -7.73
C ALA A 375 -37.84 0.83 -8.87
N SER A 376 -37.39 0.37 -10.04
CA SER A 376 -38.22 0.07 -11.22
C SER A 376 -38.83 -1.33 -11.22
N VAL A 377 -38.49 -2.19 -10.26
CA VAL A 377 -39.02 -3.55 -10.14
C VAL A 377 -40.19 -3.56 -9.15
N ASP A 378 -41.33 -4.10 -9.56
CA ASP A 378 -42.49 -4.24 -8.67
C ASP A 378 -42.12 -5.06 -7.43
N PRO A 379 -42.25 -4.52 -6.21
CA PRO A 379 -41.92 -5.26 -4.99
C PRO A 379 -42.94 -6.34 -4.63
N ALA A 380 -44.15 -6.32 -5.18
CA ALA A 380 -45.22 -7.22 -4.78
C ALA A 380 -44.85 -8.73 -4.88
N PRO A 381 -44.19 -9.22 -5.94
CA PRO A 381 -43.75 -10.62 -6.04
C PRO A 381 -42.68 -11.01 -5.01
N PHE A 382 -41.98 -10.03 -4.42
CA PHE A 382 -40.89 -10.22 -3.46
C PHE A 382 -41.34 -10.08 -2.00
N SER A 383 -42.64 -9.85 -1.76
CA SER A 383 -43.19 -9.53 -0.43
C SER A 383 -42.73 -10.51 0.67
N ARG A 384 -42.65 -11.82 0.38
CA ARG A 384 -42.15 -12.83 1.34
C ARG A 384 -40.69 -12.64 1.78
N TRP A 385 -39.81 -12.15 0.90
CA TRP A 385 -38.39 -11.89 1.21
C TRP A 385 -38.17 -10.47 1.75
N ILE A 386 -39.15 -9.58 1.58
CA ILE A 386 -39.18 -8.24 2.16
C ILE A 386 -39.69 -8.31 3.61
N GLU A 387 -40.78 -9.03 3.86
CA GLU A 387 -41.38 -9.23 5.19
C GLU A 387 -40.48 -10.07 6.09
N GLY A 388 -39.80 -11.09 5.54
CA GLY A 388 -38.81 -11.90 6.26
C GLY A 388 -37.57 -11.12 6.73
N ALA A 389 -37.26 -9.96 6.11
CA ALA A 389 -36.22 -9.05 6.58
C ALA A 389 -36.65 -8.17 7.77
N SER A 390 -37.96 -8.12 8.09
CA SER A 390 -38.54 -7.25 9.11
C SER A 390 -38.97 -7.95 10.41
N SER A 391 -38.75 -9.27 10.56
CA SER A 391 -39.16 -10.01 11.76
C SER A 391 -38.06 -10.91 12.33
N ILE A 392 -37.54 -10.56 13.52
CA ILE A 392 -37.43 -11.41 14.73
C ILE A 392 -37.00 -10.55 15.93
N THR A 393 -37.75 -10.70 17.02
CA THR A 393 -37.53 -10.16 18.35
C THR A 393 -36.48 -11.01 19.09
N THR A 394 -35.61 -10.34 19.84
CA THR A 394 -34.54 -10.89 20.69
C THR A 394 -35.02 -12.00 21.64
N ALA A 395 -34.44 -13.19 21.57
CA ALA A 395 -34.45 -14.18 22.64
C ALA A 395 -33.05 -14.26 23.26
N ALA A 396 -32.98 -13.99 24.56
CA ALA A 396 -31.76 -13.82 25.32
C ALA A 396 -31.10 -15.15 25.73
N THR A 397 -29.77 -15.20 25.62
CA THR A 397 -28.85 -15.96 26.48
C THR A 397 -27.47 -15.30 26.41
N ALA A 398 -26.85 -15.03 27.59
CA ALA A 398 -25.58 -14.32 27.83
C ALA A 398 -25.47 -12.90 27.24
N ASP A 399 -25.61 -11.87 28.09
CA ASP A 399 -25.65 -10.45 27.70
C ASP A 399 -24.35 -10.00 27.00
N PRO A 400 -24.33 -9.84 25.66
CA PRO A 400 -23.14 -9.44 24.89
C PRO A 400 -22.62 -8.07 25.31
N GLN A 401 -23.49 -7.23 25.86
CA GLN A 401 -23.15 -5.91 26.37
C GLN A 401 -22.24 -6.00 27.60
N THR A 402 -22.42 -7.03 28.44
CA THR A 402 -21.55 -7.31 29.59
C THR A 402 -20.18 -7.82 29.15
N ALA A 403 -20.12 -8.78 28.22
CA ALA A 403 -18.86 -9.30 27.69
C ALA A 403 -18.05 -8.22 26.94
N PHE A 404 -18.74 -7.33 26.22
CA PHE A 404 -18.09 -6.17 25.61
C PHE A 404 -17.58 -5.18 26.66
N ALA A 405 -18.33 -4.96 27.75
CA ALA A 405 -17.90 -4.12 28.86
C ALA A 405 -16.58 -4.61 29.48
N ASP A 406 -16.41 -5.92 29.62
CA ASP A 406 -15.20 -6.52 30.18
C ASP A 406 -14.00 -6.35 29.23
N ALA A 407 -14.19 -6.55 27.93
CA ALA A 407 -13.16 -6.27 26.94
C ALA A 407 -12.73 -4.80 26.91
N LEU A 408 -13.70 -3.88 27.06
CA LEU A 408 -13.44 -2.43 27.16
C LEU A 408 -12.60 -2.11 28.40
N ARG A 409 -12.96 -2.66 29.56
CA ARG A 409 -12.19 -2.46 30.81
C ARG A 409 -10.80 -3.08 30.73
N ALA A 410 -10.67 -4.27 30.13
CA ALA A 410 -9.38 -4.93 29.92
C ALA A 410 -8.46 -4.11 29.00
N ALA A 411 -9.03 -3.40 28.02
CA ALA A 411 -8.29 -2.44 27.18
C ALA A 411 -7.96 -1.11 27.88
N GLY A 412 -8.29 -0.98 29.17
CA GLY A 412 -8.00 0.19 29.98
C GLY A 412 -9.04 1.31 29.88
N LEU A 413 -10.24 1.05 29.35
CA LEU A 413 -11.33 2.04 29.27
C LEU A 413 -12.16 2.06 30.57
N LYS A 414 -12.38 3.26 31.10
CA LYS A 414 -13.22 3.54 32.28
C LYS A 414 -14.65 3.83 31.86
N LEU A 415 -15.49 2.81 31.93
CA LEU A 415 -16.91 2.93 31.60
C LEU A 415 -17.69 3.50 32.81
N PRO A 416 -18.52 4.55 32.62
CA PRO A 416 -19.42 5.06 33.66
C PRO A 416 -20.64 4.16 33.91
N GLY A 417 -20.86 3.14 33.07
CA GLY A 417 -21.99 2.21 33.10
C GLY A 417 -21.82 1.11 32.05
N ALA A 418 -22.91 0.41 31.70
CA ALA A 418 -22.91 -0.56 30.61
C ALA A 418 -22.62 0.13 29.26
N PRO A 419 -21.83 -0.50 28.36
CA PRO A 419 -21.46 0.11 27.08
C PRO A 419 -22.65 0.20 26.13
N VAL A 420 -22.72 1.26 25.34
CA VAL A 420 -23.79 1.46 24.34
C VAL A 420 -23.36 0.82 23.02
N MET A 421 -24.14 -0.13 22.51
CA MET A 421 -23.81 -0.91 21.32
C MET A 421 -24.73 -0.57 20.13
N ASP A 422 -24.75 0.72 19.76
CA ASP A 422 -25.64 1.30 18.74
C ASP A 422 -24.98 1.49 17.36
N GLY A 423 -23.78 0.95 17.18
CA GLY A 423 -22.97 1.10 15.97
C GLY A 423 -22.32 2.47 15.82
N THR A 424 -22.37 3.32 16.85
CA THR A 424 -21.73 4.65 16.87
C THR A 424 -20.54 4.70 17.82
N ILE A 425 -19.67 5.70 17.64
CA ILE A 425 -18.47 5.88 18.46
C ILE A 425 -18.84 6.51 19.81
N HIS A 426 -18.48 5.83 20.89
CA HIS A 426 -18.61 6.29 22.27
C HIS A 426 -17.22 6.61 22.86
N ARG A 427 -17.08 7.80 23.46
CA ARG A 427 -15.82 8.25 24.12
C ARG A 427 -15.89 8.10 25.63
N VAL A 428 -14.84 7.52 26.20
CA VAL A 428 -14.69 7.24 27.65
C VAL A 428 -13.28 7.57 28.13
N ALA A 429 -13.11 7.79 29.44
CA ALA A 429 -11.80 8.00 30.03
C ALA A 429 -10.98 6.70 30.04
N VAL A 430 -9.65 6.79 30.14
CA VAL A 430 -8.74 5.65 30.34
C VAL A 430 -7.85 5.89 31.56
N ASP A 431 -7.08 4.89 31.98
CA ASP A 431 -6.06 5.08 33.01
C ASP A 431 -4.99 6.09 32.57
N GLY A 432 -4.68 7.05 33.46
CA GLY A 432 -3.78 8.17 33.18
C GLY A 432 -4.43 9.42 32.56
N ASP A 433 -5.75 9.42 32.32
CA ASP A 433 -6.50 10.65 31.97
C ASP A 433 -6.67 11.58 33.19
N HIS A 434 -6.51 12.89 32.99
CA HIS A 434 -6.76 13.92 34.01
C HIS A 434 -7.92 14.84 33.61
N GLY A 435 -8.74 15.25 34.59
CA GLY A 435 -9.85 16.16 34.36
C GLY A 435 -10.93 15.58 33.44
N ALA A 436 -11.28 16.29 32.36
CA ALA A 436 -12.34 15.91 31.43
C ALA A 436 -11.86 15.05 30.23
N GLN A 437 -10.61 14.58 30.25
CA GLN A 437 -10.03 13.77 29.18
C GLN A 437 -10.78 12.45 28.97
N ARG A 438 -10.95 12.06 27.70
CA ARG A 438 -11.62 10.81 27.28
C ARG A 438 -10.79 10.11 26.22
N SER A 439 -9.62 9.60 26.60
CA SER A 439 -8.64 9.00 25.68
C SER A 439 -8.92 7.53 25.34
N GLY A 440 -10.17 7.08 25.51
CA GLY A 440 -10.69 5.81 25.02
C GLY A 440 -11.89 6.00 24.10
N ALA A 441 -12.02 5.17 23.07
CA ALA A 441 -13.19 5.09 22.21
C ALA A 441 -13.63 3.66 22.00
N TYR A 442 -14.93 3.46 21.77
CA TYR A 442 -15.42 2.19 21.30
C TYR A 442 -16.64 2.33 20.38
N VAL A 443 -16.87 1.33 19.55
CA VAL A 443 -18.11 1.16 18.78
C VAL A 443 -18.61 -0.23 19.09
N GLY A 444 -19.85 -0.40 19.53
CA GLY A 444 -20.47 -1.71 19.70
C GLY A 444 -21.57 -1.91 18.68
N TYR A 445 -21.68 -3.10 18.13
CA TYR A 445 -22.64 -3.54 17.13
C TYR A 445 -23.46 -4.68 17.73
N LEU A 446 -24.78 -4.56 17.74
CA LEU A 446 -25.70 -5.67 18.05
C LEU A 446 -26.26 -6.33 16.79
N ASP A 447 -25.86 -5.87 15.61
CA ASP A 447 -26.27 -6.42 14.33
C ASP A 447 -25.46 -7.63 13.91
N GLY A 448 -26.16 -8.76 13.73
CA GLY A 448 -25.51 -10.05 13.46
C GLY A 448 -24.88 -10.64 14.70
N ARG A 449 -23.63 -11.10 14.60
CA ARG A 449 -22.85 -11.54 15.76
C ARG A 449 -22.38 -10.28 16.49
N PRO A 450 -22.77 -10.04 17.76
CA PRO A 450 -22.39 -8.81 18.45
C PRO A 450 -20.88 -8.60 18.38
N ALA A 451 -20.48 -7.40 17.97
CA ALA A 451 -19.10 -7.08 17.71
C ALA A 451 -18.80 -5.67 18.16
N GLY A 452 -17.53 -5.28 18.19
CA GLY A 452 -17.18 -3.92 18.52
C GLY A 452 -15.73 -3.61 18.21
N VAL A 453 -15.43 -2.33 18.13
CA VAL A 453 -14.06 -1.82 18.05
C VAL A 453 -13.78 -1.12 19.37
N ILE A 454 -12.62 -1.37 19.96
CA ILE A 454 -12.13 -0.77 21.19
C ILE A 454 -10.83 -0.07 20.87
N GLN A 455 -10.66 1.16 21.33
CA GLN A 455 -9.48 1.96 21.11
C GLN A 455 -9.07 2.66 22.40
N ASN A 456 -7.80 2.51 22.79
CA ASN A 456 -7.16 3.28 23.84
C ASN A 456 -6.04 4.11 23.20
N PHE A 457 -6.20 5.43 23.18
CA PHE A 457 -5.29 6.36 22.51
C PHE A 457 -4.02 6.65 23.33
N LYS A 458 -4.00 6.32 24.63
CA LYS A 458 -2.78 6.46 25.46
C LYS A 458 -1.83 5.28 25.32
N THR A 459 -2.38 4.07 25.17
CA THR A 459 -1.57 2.85 25.01
C THR A 459 -1.37 2.44 23.55
N GLY A 460 -2.09 3.07 22.62
CA GLY A 460 -2.13 2.67 21.21
C GLY A 460 -2.95 1.40 20.95
N ALA A 461 -3.57 0.80 21.98
CA ALA A 461 -4.30 -0.46 21.84
C ALA A 461 -5.58 -0.27 20.99
N LYS A 462 -5.69 -1.07 19.92
CA LYS A 462 -6.88 -1.18 19.07
C LYS A 462 -7.31 -2.64 19.00
N ILE A 463 -8.55 -2.93 19.41
CA ILE A 463 -9.07 -4.30 19.52
C ILE A 463 -10.38 -4.37 18.75
N ASN A 464 -10.47 -5.30 17.79
CA ASN A 464 -11.73 -5.65 17.16
C ASN A 464 -12.35 -6.80 17.95
N TRP A 465 -13.29 -6.48 18.85
CA TRP A 465 -13.99 -7.42 19.71
C TRP A 465 -15.16 -8.09 18.97
N LYS A 466 -15.39 -9.37 19.23
CA LYS A 466 -16.57 -10.13 18.77
C LYS A 466 -17.07 -10.98 19.92
N SER A 467 -18.38 -11.10 20.07
CA SER A 467 -19.01 -11.92 21.10
C SER A 467 -18.83 -13.41 20.82
N ASP A 468 -18.58 -14.23 21.84
CA ASP A 468 -18.43 -15.69 21.75
C ASP A 468 -19.76 -16.45 21.69
N LEU A 469 -20.86 -15.80 21.30
CA LEU A 469 -22.14 -16.47 21.13
C LEU A 469 -22.10 -17.48 19.98
N ASP A 470 -21.92 -18.76 20.33
CA ASP A 470 -22.09 -19.94 19.48
C ASP A 470 -23.58 -20.21 19.20
N ALA A 471 -24.24 -19.32 18.49
CA ALA A 471 -25.54 -19.62 17.90
C ALA A 471 -25.32 -20.18 16.49
N PRO A 472 -25.71 -21.44 16.18
CA PRO A 472 -25.73 -21.92 14.81
C PRO A 472 -26.74 -21.07 14.02
N MET A 473 -26.24 -20.19 13.15
CA MET A 473 -27.11 -19.44 12.26
C MET A 473 -27.61 -20.36 11.16
N ASP A 474 -28.91 -20.62 11.18
CA ASP A 474 -29.66 -21.09 10.02
C ASP A 474 -29.28 -20.26 8.78
N LYS A 475 -29.08 -20.89 7.63
CA LYS A 475 -28.67 -20.21 6.38
C LYS A 475 -29.69 -19.13 5.98
N ASP A 476 -30.94 -19.30 6.38
CA ASP A 476 -32.00 -18.33 6.16
C ASP A 476 -31.91 -17.13 7.13
N ALA A 477 -31.40 -17.36 8.35
CA ALA A 477 -31.06 -16.28 9.28
C ALA A 477 -29.86 -15.47 8.78
N ALA A 478 -28.85 -16.12 8.18
CA ALA A 478 -27.70 -15.44 7.57
C ALA A 478 -28.11 -14.54 6.39
N ALA A 479 -29.04 -15.00 5.53
CA ALA A 479 -29.56 -14.19 4.42
C ALA A 479 -30.35 -12.96 4.90
N ARG A 480 -31.15 -13.09 5.98
CA ARG A 480 -31.86 -11.97 6.62
C ARG A 480 -30.89 -10.92 7.17
N LEU A 481 -29.85 -11.37 7.86
CA LEU A 481 -28.84 -10.51 8.48
C LEU A 481 -27.98 -9.78 7.45
N ALA A 482 -27.59 -10.45 6.35
CA ALA A 482 -26.86 -9.80 5.27
C ALA A 482 -27.69 -8.70 4.60
N ALA A 483 -28.98 -8.96 4.35
CA ALA A 483 -29.90 -7.97 3.81
C ALA A 483 -30.07 -6.76 4.77
N GLU A 484 -30.19 -6.99 6.07
CA GLU A 484 -30.31 -5.93 7.08
C GLU A 484 -29.01 -5.10 7.22
N ALA A 485 -27.84 -5.74 7.23
CA ALA A 485 -26.55 -5.07 7.29
C ALA A 485 -26.27 -4.23 6.02
N ALA A 486 -26.67 -4.74 4.86
CA ALA A 486 -26.62 -4.03 3.58
C ALA A 486 -27.53 -2.79 3.59
N GLN A 487 -28.76 -2.95 4.07
CA GLN A 487 -29.73 -1.86 4.22
C GLN A 487 -29.21 -0.77 5.16
N ARG A 488 -28.68 -1.15 6.33
CA ARG A 488 -28.07 -0.20 7.29
C ARG A 488 -26.82 0.49 6.75
N ARG A 489 -25.99 -0.21 5.98
CA ARG A 489 -24.83 0.42 5.32
C ARG A 489 -25.27 1.47 4.32
N GLN A 490 -26.27 1.16 3.49
CA GLN A 490 -26.85 2.12 2.56
C GLN A 490 -27.45 3.32 3.29
N GLU A 491 -28.16 3.11 4.40
CA GLU A 491 -28.71 4.18 5.24
C GLU A 491 -27.63 5.04 5.90
N ARG A 492 -26.52 4.43 6.36
CA ARG A 492 -25.35 5.15 6.88
C ARG A 492 -24.66 5.97 5.79
N ASP A 493 -24.44 5.41 4.61
CA ASP A 493 -23.83 6.14 3.49
C ASP A 493 -24.72 7.31 3.04
N GLN A 494 -26.05 7.11 3.05
CA GLN A 494 -27.01 8.18 2.82
C GLN A 494 -26.96 9.24 3.92
N THR A 495 -26.82 8.84 5.18
CA THR A 495 -26.69 9.75 6.33
C THR A 495 -25.41 10.57 6.22
N ILE A 496 -24.27 9.94 5.95
CA ILE A 496 -22.98 10.62 5.75
C ILE A 496 -23.07 11.59 4.57
N ARG A 497 -23.66 11.18 3.44
CA ARG A 497 -23.87 12.07 2.29
C ARG A 497 -24.78 13.24 2.62
N ALA A 498 -25.84 13.02 3.39
CA ALA A 498 -26.74 14.07 3.83
C ALA A 498 -26.05 15.05 4.79
N GLU A 499 -25.24 14.54 5.74
CA GLU A 499 -24.42 15.35 6.65
C GLU A 499 -23.37 16.16 5.88
N GLN A 500 -22.71 15.56 4.88
CA GLN A 500 -21.75 16.24 4.00
C GLN A 500 -22.43 17.32 3.15
N ALA A 501 -23.63 17.06 2.63
CA ALA A 501 -24.41 18.06 1.90
C ALA A 501 -24.85 19.22 2.82
N GLU A 502 -25.25 18.93 4.07
CA GLU A 502 -25.56 19.96 5.06
C GLU A 502 -24.32 20.78 5.42
N ALA A 503 -23.17 20.14 5.61
CA ALA A 503 -21.90 20.81 5.87
C ALA A 503 -21.47 21.69 4.69
N ALA A 504 -21.58 21.22 3.46
CA ALA A 504 -21.31 21.99 2.25
C ALA A 504 -22.19 23.25 2.17
N ASN A 505 -23.50 23.12 2.43
CA ASN A 505 -24.41 24.27 2.45
C ASN A 505 -24.04 25.29 3.55
N LYS A 506 -23.63 24.80 4.73
CA LYS A 506 -23.14 25.66 5.82
C LYS A 506 -21.83 26.36 5.45
N ALA A 507 -20.89 25.66 4.80
CA ALA A 507 -19.64 26.24 4.31
C ALA A 507 -19.90 27.40 3.36
N VAL A 508 -20.78 27.20 2.38
CA VAL A 508 -21.19 28.26 1.43
C VAL A 508 -21.81 29.45 2.15
N ALA A 509 -22.72 29.20 3.10
CA ALA A 509 -23.37 30.27 3.87
C ALA A 509 -22.35 31.07 4.71
N GLN A 510 -21.45 30.38 5.43
CA GLN A 510 -20.43 31.04 6.23
C GLN A 510 -19.47 31.87 5.36
N LEU A 511 -19.06 31.36 4.20
CA LEU A 511 -18.20 32.11 3.27
C LEU A 511 -18.89 33.32 2.63
N ARG A 512 -20.20 33.28 2.46
CA ARG A 512 -20.97 34.44 1.99
C ARG A 512 -20.94 35.57 3.00
N ASP A 513 -21.04 35.23 4.29
CA ASP A 513 -21.10 36.19 5.40
C ASP A 513 -19.69 36.60 5.88
N ALA A 514 -18.64 35.87 5.46
CA ALA A 514 -17.25 36.16 5.76
C ALA A 514 -16.72 37.39 5.01
N GLN A 515 -15.79 38.09 5.66
CA GLN A 515 -15.22 39.35 5.18
C GLN A 515 -13.89 39.13 4.45
N ALA A 516 -13.51 40.07 3.58
CA ALA A 516 -12.17 40.09 3.02
C ALA A 516 -11.15 40.30 4.15
N VAL A 517 -10.01 39.63 4.05
CA VAL A 517 -8.92 39.77 5.02
C VAL A 517 -8.13 41.03 4.70
N THR A 518 -8.09 41.99 5.62
CA THR A 518 -7.25 43.19 5.49
C THR A 518 -5.92 43.03 6.23
N GLU A 519 -5.96 42.45 7.42
CA GLU A 519 -4.81 42.16 8.27
C GLU A 519 -5.11 40.89 9.08
N HIS A 520 -4.13 40.00 9.26
CA HIS A 520 -4.28 38.81 10.09
C HIS A 520 -2.93 38.34 10.64
N GLU A 521 -2.86 38.06 11.94
CA GLU A 521 -1.59 37.78 12.64
C GLU A 521 -0.85 36.55 12.07
N TYR A 522 -1.58 35.47 11.79
CA TYR A 522 -0.98 34.28 11.16
C TYR A 522 -0.33 34.59 9.81
N LEU A 523 -1.00 35.39 8.96
CA LEU A 523 -0.48 35.78 7.64
C LEU A 523 0.77 36.64 7.79
N SER A 524 0.76 37.61 8.71
CA SER A 524 1.91 38.46 9.01
C SER A 524 3.10 37.65 9.56
N ARG A 525 2.84 36.71 10.48
CA ARG A 525 3.88 35.83 11.07
C ARG A 525 4.47 34.87 10.05
N LYS A 526 3.62 34.31 9.17
CA LYS A 526 4.09 33.46 8.06
C LYS A 526 4.68 34.30 6.92
N GLY A 527 4.38 35.60 6.86
CA GLY A 527 4.84 36.52 5.82
C GLY A 527 4.23 36.20 4.45
N ILE A 528 2.96 35.80 4.43
CA ILE A 528 2.22 35.35 3.25
C ILE A 528 0.96 36.16 3.03
N ASP A 529 0.50 36.28 1.79
CA ASP A 529 -0.73 37.00 1.45
C ASP A 529 -1.99 36.17 1.74
N ALA A 530 -3.13 36.86 1.85
CA ALA A 530 -4.42 36.23 2.09
C ALA A 530 -4.88 35.35 0.91
N ASN A 531 -4.44 35.62 -0.32
CA ASN A 531 -4.71 34.78 -1.49
C ASN A 531 -6.21 34.41 -1.68
N GLY A 532 -7.10 35.38 -1.44
CA GLY A 532 -8.54 35.21 -1.61
C GLY A 532 -9.25 34.47 -0.48
N VAL A 533 -8.54 34.04 0.57
CA VAL A 533 -9.19 33.55 1.80
C VAL A 533 -9.95 34.68 2.47
N LYS A 534 -11.00 34.30 3.19
CA LYS A 534 -11.85 35.24 3.94
C LYS A 534 -11.61 35.09 5.43
N GLN A 535 -12.15 36.00 6.23
CA GLN A 535 -12.17 35.88 7.69
C GLN A 535 -13.60 35.87 8.22
N ASP A 536 -13.86 35.05 9.23
CA ASP A 536 -15.12 35.06 9.95
C ASP A 536 -15.22 36.25 10.92
N ALA A 537 -16.39 36.40 11.57
CA ALA A 537 -16.64 37.52 12.48
C ALA A 537 -15.78 37.52 13.75
N ILE A 538 -15.11 36.40 14.08
CA ILE A 538 -14.20 36.29 15.22
C ILE A 538 -12.73 36.35 14.79
N GLY A 539 -12.47 36.64 13.52
CA GLY A 539 -11.15 36.90 12.97
C GLY A 539 -10.37 35.66 12.58
N ARG A 540 -11.00 34.49 12.42
CA ARG A 540 -10.33 33.29 11.89
C ARG A 540 -10.33 33.30 10.38
N LEU A 541 -9.22 32.92 9.76
CA LEU A 541 -9.19 32.69 8.32
C LEU A 541 -10.09 31.50 7.96
N MET A 542 -10.78 31.61 6.84
CA MET A 542 -11.62 30.59 6.25
C MET A 542 -11.09 30.26 4.86
N VAL A 543 -10.54 29.06 4.73
CA VAL A 543 -10.01 28.51 3.47
C VAL A 543 -11.04 27.52 2.91
N PRO A 544 -11.74 27.84 1.81
CA PRO A 544 -12.70 26.95 1.16
C PRO A 544 -12.07 25.64 0.70
N ILE A 545 -12.74 24.53 0.97
CA ILE A 545 -12.39 23.22 0.40
C ILE A 545 -13.41 22.93 -0.70
N ALA A 546 -12.98 22.97 -1.95
CA ALA A 546 -13.84 22.79 -3.12
C ALA A 546 -13.23 21.78 -4.10
N ASP A 547 -14.05 21.16 -4.93
CA ASP A 547 -13.52 20.47 -6.10
C ASP A 547 -13.00 21.47 -7.16
N TYR A 548 -12.42 20.97 -8.24
CA TYR A 548 -11.96 21.82 -9.34
C TYR A 548 -13.09 22.46 -10.16
N GLU A 549 -14.36 22.15 -9.89
CA GLU A 549 -15.53 22.84 -10.47
C GLU A 549 -15.96 24.03 -9.60
N GLY A 550 -15.32 24.23 -8.45
CA GLY A 550 -15.61 25.29 -7.50
C GLY A 550 -16.77 24.95 -6.56
N LYS A 551 -17.24 23.70 -6.54
CA LYS A 551 -18.27 23.26 -5.62
C LYS A 551 -17.65 23.04 -4.24
N ILE A 552 -18.05 23.89 -3.31
CA ILE A 552 -17.55 23.90 -1.93
C ILE A 552 -18.14 22.71 -1.17
N ALA A 553 -17.27 21.89 -0.59
CA ALA A 553 -17.64 20.71 0.18
C ALA A 553 -17.36 20.86 1.69
N SER A 554 -16.42 21.74 2.07
CA SER A 554 -16.01 21.97 3.45
C SER A 554 -15.23 23.28 3.60
N LEU A 555 -14.72 23.54 4.81
CA LEU A 555 -13.83 24.65 5.15
C LEU A 555 -12.68 24.16 6.02
N GLN A 556 -11.49 24.73 5.81
CA GLN A 556 -10.46 24.79 6.85
C GLN A 556 -10.50 26.18 7.50
N THR A 557 -10.40 26.24 8.83
CA THR A 557 -10.22 27.48 9.57
C THR A 557 -8.80 27.59 10.09
N ILE A 558 -8.24 28.80 10.15
CA ILE A 558 -6.91 29.07 10.73
C ILE A 558 -7.03 30.23 11.71
N ASP A 559 -6.67 29.98 12.97
CA ASP A 559 -6.67 30.98 14.04
C ASP A 559 -5.44 31.92 13.94
N ALA A 560 -5.45 33.02 14.70
CA ALA A 560 -4.34 33.98 14.75
C ALA A 560 -3.00 33.33 15.16
N ASP A 561 -3.03 32.34 16.05
CA ASP A 561 -1.86 31.56 16.48
C ASP A 561 -1.42 30.48 15.47
N GLY A 562 -2.20 30.30 14.40
CA GLY A 562 -1.94 29.33 13.33
C GLY A 562 -2.55 27.95 13.57
N THR A 563 -3.33 27.77 14.64
CA THR A 563 -4.10 26.55 14.87
C THR A 563 -5.07 26.35 13.72
N LYS A 564 -4.98 25.18 13.06
CA LYS A 564 -5.84 24.82 11.93
C LYS A 564 -6.97 23.92 12.41
N GLY A 565 -8.14 24.05 11.81
CA GLY A 565 -9.29 23.18 12.07
C GLY A 565 -10.09 22.93 10.79
N PHE A 566 -10.88 21.87 10.77
CA PHE A 566 -11.77 21.55 9.65
C PHE A 566 -13.24 21.62 10.06
N MET A 567 -14.10 22.00 9.12
CA MET A 567 -15.55 21.99 9.34
C MET A 567 -16.05 20.57 9.58
N LYS A 568 -16.75 20.39 10.70
CA LYS A 568 -17.35 19.11 11.08
C LYS A 568 -18.35 18.63 10.04
N GLY A 569 -18.24 17.36 9.67
CA GLY A 569 -19.10 16.70 8.68
C GLY A 569 -18.78 17.06 7.24
N GLY A 570 -17.88 18.00 6.98
CA GLY A 570 -17.47 18.38 5.63
C GLY A 570 -16.52 17.36 5.01
N LYS A 571 -16.61 17.18 3.69
CA LYS A 571 -15.72 16.28 2.93
C LYS A 571 -14.41 17.00 2.61
N ILE A 572 -13.27 16.36 2.90
CA ILE A 572 -11.92 16.86 2.58
C ILE A 572 -11.33 16.13 1.35
N ALA A 573 -11.49 14.81 1.29
CA ALA A 573 -10.88 13.97 0.26
C ALA A 573 -11.19 14.46 -1.17
N GLY A 574 -10.13 14.78 -1.93
CA GLY A 574 -10.19 15.32 -3.30
C GLY A 574 -10.58 16.80 -3.39
N GLY A 575 -10.85 17.46 -2.25
CA GLY A 575 -11.11 18.89 -2.19
C GLY A 575 -9.81 19.68 -2.05
N GLN A 576 -9.79 20.86 -2.68
CA GLN A 576 -8.64 21.75 -2.79
C GLN A 576 -9.02 23.23 -2.61
N PHE A 577 -8.02 24.09 -2.41
CA PHE A 577 -8.16 25.54 -2.54
C PHE A 577 -7.21 26.10 -3.59
N MET A 578 -7.76 26.80 -4.60
CA MET A 578 -6.97 27.43 -5.65
C MET A 578 -6.48 28.81 -5.21
N ILE A 579 -5.17 29.01 -5.33
CA ILE A 579 -4.47 30.28 -5.19
C ILE A 579 -4.01 30.72 -6.58
N GLY A 580 -4.21 32.01 -6.88
CA GLY A 580 -3.80 32.61 -8.15
C GLY A 580 -4.73 32.32 -9.33
N ASP A 581 -4.43 32.94 -10.47
CA ASP A 581 -5.20 32.76 -11.69
C ASP A 581 -4.92 31.39 -12.32
N ASN A 582 -5.97 30.58 -12.48
CA ASN A 582 -5.86 29.22 -12.99
C ASN A 582 -5.72 29.18 -14.53
N ASP A 583 -4.69 29.84 -15.07
CA ASP A 583 -4.37 29.87 -16.49
C ASP A 583 -3.96 28.47 -16.97
N PRO A 584 -4.74 27.80 -17.84
CA PRO A 584 -4.46 26.44 -18.29
C PRO A 584 -3.18 26.32 -19.12
N THR A 585 -2.64 27.43 -19.63
CA THR A 585 -1.38 27.46 -20.40
C THR A 585 -0.14 27.42 -19.51
N LYS A 586 -0.33 27.67 -18.20
CA LYS A 586 0.74 27.74 -17.21
C LYS A 586 0.76 26.51 -16.29
N PRO A 587 1.89 26.23 -15.63
CA PRO A 587 1.98 25.11 -14.71
C PRO A 587 0.98 25.24 -13.54
N LEU A 588 0.49 24.11 -13.06
CA LEU A 588 -0.28 24.01 -11.82
C LEU A 588 0.60 23.36 -10.74
N TYR A 589 0.78 24.04 -9.62
CA TYR A 589 1.44 23.44 -8.46
C TYR A 589 0.39 22.85 -7.52
N ILE A 590 0.65 21.68 -6.92
CA ILE A 590 -0.21 21.09 -5.89
C ILE A 590 0.58 21.07 -4.60
N ALA A 591 0.21 21.92 -3.64
CA ALA A 591 0.92 22.09 -2.39
C ALA A 591 0.20 21.40 -1.22
N GLU A 592 0.96 20.83 -0.31
CA GLU A 592 0.40 20.13 0.86
C GLU A 592 -0.46 21.03 1.75
N GLY A 593 0.07 22.19 2.16
CA GLY A 593 -0.59 23.13 3.08
C GLY A 593 -0.83 24.52 2.50
N PHE A 594 -1.69 25.30 3.15
CA PHE A 594 -2.00 26.68 2.73
C PHE A 594 -0.78 27.60 2.74
N ALA A 595 0.05 27.57 3.80
CA ALA A 595 1.25 28.41 3.87
C ALA A 595 2.29 28.03 2.81
N THR A 596 2.50 26.73 2.58
CA THR A 596 3.34 26.20 1.48
C THR A 596 2.82 26.73 0.15
N GLY A 597 1.52 26.56 -0.13
CA GLY A 597 0.93 27.00 -1.39
C GLY A 597 0.97 28.51 -1.61
N ALA A 598 0.65 29.30 -0.60
CA ALA A 598 0.77 30.76 -0.64
C ALA A 598 2.21 31.21 -0.90
N THR A 599 3.18 30.55 -0.26
CA THR A 599 4.61 30.81 -0.48
C THR A 599 5.03 30.51 -1.91
N ILE A 600 4.64 29.35 -2.46
CA ILE A 600 4.93 29.01 -3.85
C ILE A 600 4.32 30.04 -4.80
N HIS A 601 3.06 30.44 -4.57
CA HIS A 601 2.41 31.46 -5.38
C HIS A 601 3.14 32.80 -5.33
N GLN A 602 3.53 33.28 -4.14
CA GLN A 602 4.25 34.56 -4.03
C GLN A 602 5.64 34.52 -4.69
N MET A 603 6.31 33.37 -4.67
CA MET A 603 7.61 33.22 -5.32
C MET A 603 7.48 33.13 -6.85
N THR A 604 6.47 32.40 -7.35
CA THR A 604 6.33 32.04 -8.78
C THR A 604 5.36 32.90 -9.56
N GLY A 605 4.35 33.47 -8.91
CA GLY A 605 3.19 34.08 -9.54
C GLY A 605 2.21 33.08 -10.17
N GLU A 606 2.44 31.77 -10.00
CA GLU A 606 1.73 30.71 -10.70
C GLU A 606 0.61 30.09 -9.87
N ALA A 607 -0.34 29.41 -10.54
CA ALA A 607 -1.50 28.83 -9.88
C ALA A 607 -1.10 27.68 -8.95
N VAL A 608 -1.68 27.67 -7.74
CA VAL A 608 -1.43 26.62 -6.74
C VAL A 608 -2.74 26.03 -6.21
N SER A 609 -2.85 24.71 -6.22
CA SER A 609 -3.92 23.95 -5.60
C SER A 609 -3.46 23.43 -4.24
N VAL A 610 -4.06 23.91 -3.16
CA VAL A 610 -3.74 23.49 -1.79
C VAL A 610 -4.53 22.22 -1.44
N ALA A 611 -3.83 21.16 -1.04
CA ALA A 611 -4.41 19.87 -0.67
C ALA A 611 -4.77 19.75 0.83
N PHE A 612 -4.37 20.71 1.66
CA PHE A 612 -4.59 20.80 3.11
C PHE A 612 -3.82 19.83 4.02
N ASN A 613 -3.44 18.64 3.54
CA ASN A 613 -2.58 17.68 4.25
C ASN A 613 -1.96 16.64 3.28
N ALA A 614 -0.90 15.96 3.73
CA ALA A 614 -0.18 14.94 2.96
C ALA A 614 -1.08 13.82 2.40
N SER A 615 -2.02 13.31 3.21
CA SER A 615 -2.92 12.22 2.79
C SER A 615 -3.91 12.62 1.68
N ASN A 616 -4.16 13.93 1.50
CA ASN A 616 -5.04 14.44 0.45
C ASN A 616 -4.29 14.87 -0.83
N LEU A 617 -2.95 14.84 -0.86
CA LEU A 617 -2.16 15.14 -2.06
C LEU A 617 -2.53 14.24 -3.23
N LEU A 618 -2.61 12.92 -3.02
CA LEU A 618 -2.93 11.96 -4.09
C LEU A 618 -4.36 12.15 -4.65
N PRO A 619 -5.43 12.19 -3.84
CA PRO A 619 -6.78 12.45 -4.37
C PRO A 619 -6.91 13.77 -5.15
N VAL A 620 -6.22 14.83 -4.70
CA VAL A 620 -6.22 16.13 -5.40
C VAL A 620 -5.43 16.05 -6.69
N ALA A 621 -4.27 15.39 -6.69
CA ALA A 621 -3.44 15.19 -7.89
C ALA A 621 -4.17 14.37 -8.95
N GLU A 622 -4.83 13.28 -8.57
CA GLU A 622 -5.64 12.46 -9.48
C GLU A 622 -6.78 13.26 -10.09
N ALA A 623 -7.54 14.02 -9.27
CA ALA A 623 -8.60 14.88 -9.76
C ALA A 623 -8.08 15.99 -10.71
N ALA A 624 -6.89 16.53 -10.44
CA ALA A 624 -6.26 17.53 -11.31
C ALA A 624 -5.86 16.94 -12.65
N ARG A 625 -5.23 15.76 -12.65
CA ARG A 625 -4.80 15.05 -13.86
C ARG A 625 -5.99 14.58 -14.69
N GLU A 626 -7.05 14.10 -14.06
CA GLU A 626 -8.30 13.72 -14.74
C GLU A 626 -8.90 14.93 -15.46
N LYS A 627 -8.94 16.10 -14.79
CA LYS A 627 -9.48 17.33 -15.38
C LYS A 627 -8.59 17.95 -16.44
N TRP A 628 -7.28 17.90 -16.25
CA TRP A 628 -6.28 18.47 -17.15
C TRP A 628 -5.22 17.44 -17.52
N PRO A 629 -5.52 16.52 -18.45
CA PRO A 629 -4.63 15.43 -18.82
C PRO A 629 -3.24 15.90 -19.26
N ASP A 630 -3.17 16.97 -20.04
CA ASP A 630 -1.94 17.43 -20.69
C ASP A 630 -1.23 18.58 -19.95
N ARG A 631 -1.84 19.13 -18.89
CA ARG A 631 -1.26 20.28 -18.19
C ARG A 631 -0.03 19.86 -17.40
N GLN A 632 0.98 20.74 -17.36
CA GLN A 632 2.11 20.54 -16.46
C GLN A 632 1.64 20.73 -15.02
N ILE A 633 1.65 19.63 -14.27
CA ILE A 633 1.31 19.60 -12.85
C ILE A 633 2.60 19.31 -12.09
N ILE A 634 2.90 20.05 -11.02
CA ILE A 634 4.06 19.81 -10.15
C ILE A 634 3.55 19.58 -8.72
N ILE A 635 3.98 18.51 -8.07
CA ILE A 635 3.66 18.24 -6.67
C ILE A 635 4.69 18.91 -5.77
N VAL A 636 4.22 19.64 -4.76
CA VAL A 636 5.05 20.34 -3.78
C VAL A 636 4.73 19.78 -2.39
N GLY A 637 5.63 18.95 -1.89
CA GLY A 637 5.50 18.30 -0.57
C GLY A 637 6.32 19.00 0.51
N ASP A 638 5.99 18.72 1.77
CA ASP A 638 6.76 19.16 2.92
C ASP A 638 7.84 18.11 3.28
N ASN A 639 8.89 18.51 4.00
CA ASN A 639 9.99 17.63 4.40
C ASN A 639 10.02 17.40 5.92
N ASP A 640 9.42 16.30 6.37
CA ASP A 640 9.28 15.94 7.78
C ASP A 640 10.48 15.19 8.38
N GLU A 641 11.70 15.54 7.98
CA GLU A 641 12.91 14.82 8.40
C GLU A 641 13.07 14.76 9.93
N ALA A 642 12.57 15.76 10.67
CA ALA A 642 12.60 15.73 12.14
C ALA A 642 11.78 14.58 12.75
N LEU A 643 10.71 14.12 12.10
CA LEU A 643 9.93 12.97 12.57
C LEU A 643 10.73 11.69 12.47
N THR A 644 11.61 11.54 11.46
CA THR A 644 12.40 10.32 11.27
C THR A 644 13.43 10.06 12.38
N ARG A 645 13.69 11.06 13.21
CA ARG A 645 14.54 10.96 14.42
C ARG A 645 13.78 10.51 15.66
N LYS A 646 12.44 10.52 15.63
CA LYS A 646 11.60 9.96 16.68
C LYS A 646 11.35 8.49 16.38
N THR A 647 11.11 7.72 17.44
CA THR A 647 10.75 6.32 17.33
C THR A 647 9.35 6.07 17.88
N PHE A 648 8.65 5.10 17.29
CA PHE A 648 7.48 4.50 17.92
C PHE A 648 7.85 3.88 19.28
N PRO A 649 6.86 3.58 20.16
CA PRO A 649 7.10 2.90 21.44
C PRO A 649 7.84 1.56 21.32
N ASP A 650 7.84 0.95 20.13
CA ASP A 650 8.54 -0.29 19.80
C ASP A 650 9.97 -0.10 19.25
N GLY A 651 10.46 1.15 19.15
CA GLY A 651 11.82 1.50 18.76
C GLY A 651 12.05 1.75 17.27
N ARG A 652 11.05 1.61 16.39
CA ARG A 652 11.19 1.89 14.94
C ARG A 652 11.17 3.40 14.64
N PRO A 653 12.02 3.93 13.74
CA PRO A 653 11.99 5.34 13.35
C PRO A 653 10.68 5.67 12.61
N MET A 654 10.13 6.85 12.85
CA MET A 654 8.91 7.29 12.16
C MET A 654 9.21 7.63 10.69
N PRO A 655 8.27 7.45 9.76
CA PRO A 655 8.46 7.78 8.34
C PRO A 655 8.46 9.29 8.06
N ASN A 656 8.98 9.70 6.90
CA ASN A 656 8.85 11.07 6.39
C ASN A 656 7.55 11.17 5.57
N ILE A 657 6.43 11.37 6.26
CA ILE A 657 5.09 11.25 5.68
C ILE A 657 4.88 12.27 4.55
N GLY A 658 5.33 13.52 4.71
CA GLY A 658 5.23 14.56 3.67
C GLY A 658 5.89 14.13 2.36
N VAL A 659 7.15 13.67 2.42
CA VAL A 659 7.89 13.19 1.22
C VAL A 659 7.25 11.95 0.62
N ASP A 660 6.96 10.94 1.44
CA ASP A 660 6.40 9.67 0.97
C ASP A 660 5.06 9.87 0.22
N LYS A 661 4.20 10.76 0.75
CA LYS A 661 2.90 11.06 0.13
C LYS A 661 3.04 11.91 -1.13
N ALA A 662 3.94 12.88 -1.15
CA ALA A 662 4.20 13.71 -2.33
C ALA A 662 4.77 12.88 -3.49
N GLU A 663 5.71 11.97 -3.21
CA GLU A 663 6.27 11.04 -4.19
C GLU A 663 5.22 10.04 -4.71
N ALA A 664 4.36 9.51 -3.82
CA ALA A 664 3.27 8.64 -4.22
C ALA A 664 2.29 9.36 -5.17
N ALA A 665 1.93 10.62 -4.87
CA ALA A 665 1.07 11.43 -5.73
C ALA A 665 1.74 11.73 -7.08
N GLY A 666 3.00 12.15 -7.09
CA GLY A 666 3.75 12.44 -8.31
C GLY A 666 3.87 11.23 -9.23
N ARG A 667 4.16 10.05 -8.66
CA ARG A 667 4.22 8.78 -9.41
C ARG A 667 2.88 8.39 -10.01
N ALA A 668 1.79 8.52 -9.25
CA ALA A 668 0.46 8.12 -9.70
C ALA A 668 0.00 8.90 -10.95
N ILE A 669 0.36 10.18 -11.06
CA ILE A 669 -0.07 11.06 -12.16
C ILE A 669 1.04 11.45 -13.13
N GLY A 670 2.23 10.86 -12.98
CA GLY A 670 3.44 11.18 -13.75
C GLY A 670 3.80 12.67 -13.68
N ALA A 671 3.89 13.24 -12.49
CA ALA A 671 4.23 14.64 -12.24
C ALA A 671 5.56 14.78 -11.47
N PRO A 672 6.38 15.82 -11.74
CA PRO A 672 7.58 16.11 -10.97
C PRO A 672 7.22 16.48 -9.52
N VAL A 673 8.12 16.15 -8.59
CA VAL A 673 7.94 16.38 -7.15
C VAL A 673 9.06 17.29 -6.65
N VAL A 674 8.70 18.35 -5.92
CA VAL A 674 9.62 19.38 -5.46
C VAL A 674 9.53 19.50 -3.93
N ILE A 675 10.58 19.05 -3.24
CA ILE A 675 10.68 19.00 -1.78
C ILE A 675 11.70 20.05 -1.30
N PRO A 676 11.43 20.79 -0.20
CA PRO A 676 12.37 21.77 0.33
C PRO A 676 13.64 21.10 0.90
N PRO A 677 14.77 21.82 0.96
CA PRO A 677 15.96 21.35 1.66
C PRO A 677 15.65 21.00 3.13
N ALA A 678 16.44 20.09 3.70
CA ALA A 678 16.41 19.82 5.14
C ALA A 678 16.65 21.11 5.93
N GLY A 679 15.84 21.36 6.97
CA GLY A 679 16.00 22.55 7.79
C GLY A 679 17.34 22.56 8.55
N PRO A 680 17.83 23.71 9.05
CA PRO A 680 19.03 23.79 9.86
C PRO A 680 18.97 22.83 11.07
N GLY A 681 20.00 22.00 11.23
CA GLY A 681 20.01 20.96 12.27
C GLY A 681 19.07 19.77 11.99
N GLY A 682 18.52 19.64 10.77
CA GLY A 682 17.53 18.66 10.32
C GLY A 682 16.20 18.72 11.07
N LEU A 683 15.70 19.95 11.23
CA LEU A 683 14.32 20.22 11.58
C LEU A 683 13.41 19.96 10.38
N SER A 684 12.13 19.65 10.63
CA SER A 684 11.11 19.59 9.57
C SER A 684 11.07 20.96 8.88
N ALA A 685 11.06 20.94 7.55
CA ALA A 685 11.07 22.14 6.73
C ALA A 685 9.92 22.06 5.72
N ASP A 686 9.02 23.02 5.78
CA ASP A 686 8.13 23.36 4.66
C ASP A 686 8.79 24.48 3.81
N TRP A 687 8.24 24.74 2.62
CA TRP A 687 8.77 25.80 1.75
C TRP A 687 8.64 27.21 2.35
N ASN A 688 7.66 27.44 3.24
CA ASN A 688 7.52 28.71 3.93
C ASN A 688 8.67 28.92 4.93
N ASP A 689 8.97 27.91 5.74
CA ASP A 689 10.00 27.94 6.77
C ASP A 689 11.40 28.04 6.13
N HIS A 690 11.61 27.36 5.00
CA HIS A 690 12.81 27.56 4.18
C HIS A 690 12.94 29.02 3.71
N ARG A 691 11.87 29.60 3.14
CA ARG A 691 11.85 31.01 2.72
C ARG A 691 12.10 31.98 3.87
N GLN A 692 11.53 31.74 5.04
CA GLN A 692 11.78 32.58 6.22
C GLN A 692 13.24 32.51 6.69
N THR A 693 13.89 31.37 6.49
CA THR A 693 15.28 31.14 6.89
C THR A 693 16.28 31.80 5.94
N VAL A 694 16.12 31.57 4.63
CA VAL A 694 17.12 32.01 3.62
C VAL A 694 16.75 33.31 2.90
N GLY A 695 15.53 33.81 3.10
CA GLY A 695 14.96 34.94 2.38
C GLY A 695 14.36 34.55 1.03
N GLN A 696 13.46 35.40 0.51
CA GLN A 696 12.66 35.12 -0.68
C GLN A 696 13.50 34.86 -1.94
N ASP A 697 14.53 35.68 -2.19
CA ASP A 697 15.35 35.56 -3.39
C ASP A 697 16.11 34.22 -3.45
N GLN A 698 16.65 33.78 -2.30
CA GLN A 698 17.36 32.51 -2.23
C GLN A 698 16.40 31.32 -2.32
N ALA A 699 15.28 31.36 -1.59
CA ALA A 699 14.29 30.29 -1.64
C ALA A 699 13.70 30.13 -3.05
N MET A 700 13.51 31.21 -3.80
CA MET A 700 13.06 31.13 -5.18
C MET A 700 14.11 30.51 -6.10
N ARG A 701 15.40 30.81 -5.90
CA ARG A 701 16.49 30.14 -6.63
C ARG A 701 16.48 28.64 -6.35
N ASP A 702 16.44 28.25 -5.07
CA ASP A 702 16.44 26.85 -4.66
C ASP A 702 15.21 26.10 -5.19
N PHE A 703 14.04 26.76 -5.20
CA PHE A 703 12.81 26.20 -5.76
C PHE A 703 12.90 25.99 -7.26
N LYS A 704 13.32 27.01 -8.03
CA LYS A 704 13.48 26.91 -9.49
C LYS A 704 14.48 25.85 -9.89
N GLU A 705 15.61 25.78 -9.17
CA GLU A 705 16.64 24.77 -9.40
C GLU A 705 16.07 23.36 -9.21
N ARG A 706 15.43 23.11 -8.06
CA ARG A 706 14.82 21.79 -7.77
C ARG A 706 13.67 21.46 -8.72
N GLN A 707 12.87 22.45 -9.12
CA GLN A 707 11.82 22.28 -10.11
C GLN A 707 12.38 21.87 -11.47
N ALA A 708 13.40 22.58 -11.96
CA ALA A 708 14.04 22.28 -13.23
C ALA A 708 14.60 20.85 -13.22
N ILE A 709 15.31 20.48 -12.14
CA ILE A 709 15.83 19.13 -11.94
C ILE A 709 14.71 18.09 -12.01
N ALA A 710 13.63 18.27 -11.24
CA ALA A 710 12.53 17.30 -11.20
C ALA A 710 11.80 17.16 -12.55
N ILE A 711 11.67 18.25 -13.32
CA ILE A 711 11.07 18.22 -14.67
C ILE A 711 11.96 17.45 -15.64
N ILE A 712 13.27 17.74 -15.62
CA ILE A 712 14.24 17.08 -16.48
C ILE A 712 14.28 15.58 -16.16
N GLU A 713 14.39 15.21 -14.89
CA GLU A 713 14.37 13.81 -14.43
C GLU A 713 13.12 13.06 -14.94
N LEU A 714 11.94 13.67 -14.83
CA LEU A 714 10.71 13.07 -15.32
C LEU A 714 10.67 12.94 -16.86
N ARG A 715 11.14 13.96 -17.60
CA ARG A 715 11.17 13.91 -19.07
C ARG A 715 12.12 12.84 -19.58
N VAL A 716 13.29 12.73 -18.95
CA VAL A 716 14.27 11.67 -19.23
C VAL A 716 13.66 10.31 -18.95
N ASP A 717 13.03 10.12 -17.79
CA ASP A 717 12.35 8.87 -17.45
C ASP A 717 11.27 8.52 -18.50
N ARG A 718 10.53 9.52 -19.01
CA ARG A 718 9.47 9.38 -20.06
C ARG A 718 9.94 9.21 -21.50
N GLU A 719 11.17 9.57 -21.84
CA GLU A 719 11.70 9.25 -23.17
C GLU A 719 12.34 7.86 -23.19
N ILE A 720 13.07 7.50 -22.13
CA ILE A 720 13.68 6.16 -21.95
C ILE A 720 12.62 5.07 -22.00
N ALA A 721 11.58 5.31 -21.23
CA ALA A 721 10.24 4.86 -21.42
C ALA A 721 9.77 4.50 -22.84
N ARG A 722 9.53 5.55 -23.63
CA ARG A 722 9.00 5.46 -24.99
C ARG A 722 9.92 4.67 -25.91
N GLU A 723 11.24 4.86 -25.78
CA GLU A 723 12.24 4.06 -26.50
C GLU A 723 12.10 2.57 -26.16
N ASN A 724 11.98 2.24 -24.86
CA ASN A 724 11.74 0.87 -24.41
C ASN A 724 10.41 0.31 -24.98
N GLU A 725 9.38 1.16 -25.15
CA GLU A 725 8.14 0.76 -25.78
C GLU A 725 8.29 0.37 -27.26
N MET A 726 8.91 1.24 -28.06
CA MET A 726 9.17 1.01 -29.49
C MET A 726 10.03 -0.23 -29.73
N ILE A 727 11.08 -0.42 -28.92
CA ILE A 727 11.96 -1.58 -29.00
C ILE A 727 11.17 -2.88 -28.76
N ALA A 728 10.28 -2.91 -27.78
CA ALA A 728 9.49 -4.11 -27.51
C ALA A 728 8.45 -4.41 -28.60
N LEU A 729 8.04 -3.41 -29.38
CA LEU A 729 7.19 -3.56 -30.55
C LEU A 729 7.97 -3.96 -31.82
N GLY A 730 9.30 -4.15 -31.71
CA GLY A 730 10.17 -4.54 -32.82
C GLY A 730 10.47 -3.41 -33.80
N GLN A 731 10.22 -2.16 -33.41
CA GLN A 731 10.57 -0.97 -34.18
C GLN A 731 11.99 -0.54 -33.83
N ASN A 732 12.74 -0.05 -34.81
CA ASN A 732 14.08 0.49 -34.58
C ASN A 732 13.92 1.99 -34.28
N PRO A 733 14.37 2.51 -33.13
CA PRO A 733 14.38 3.95 -32.89
C PRO A 733 15.21 4.64 -33.98
N ASN A 734 14.63 5.61 -34.69
CA ASN A 734 15.33 6.35 -35.73
C ASN A 734 16.27 7.38 -35.07
N ASP A 735 17.30 7.87 -35.78
CA ASP A 735 18.25 8.87 -35.24
C ASP A 735 17.55 10.10 -34.61
N ALA A 736 16.38 10.48 -35.14
CA ALA A 736 15.54 11.56 -34.60
C ALA A 736 15.04 11.35 -33.15
N THR A 737 14.92 10.11 -32.65
CA THR A 737 14.52 9.83 -31.25
C THR A 737 15.70 9.96 -30.29
N ARG A 738 16.89 9.56 -30.76
CA ARG A 738 18.15 9.72 -30.01
C ARG A 738 18.55 11.19 -29.94
N ASP A 739 18.39 11.92 -31.03
CA ASP A 739 18.60 13.38 -31.09
C ASP A 739 17.62 14.13 -30.18
N ALA A 740 16.38 13.66 -29.99
CA ALA A 740 15.41 14.31 -29.10
C ALA A 740 15.79 14.20 -27.61
N THR A 741 16.33 13.06 -27.16
CA THR A 741 16.85 12.91 -25.78
C THR A 741 18.09 13.79 -25.58
N ARG A 742 18.93 13.90 -26.62
CA ARG A 742 20.14 14.74 -26.67
C ARG A 742 19.80 16.23 -26.59
N ASP A 743 18.87 16.69 -27.43
CA ASP A 743 18.38 18.06 -27.47
C ASP A 743 17.74 18.49 -26.13
N ILE A 744 16.98 17.62 -25.46
CA ILE A 744 16.36 17.95 -24.15
C ILE A 744 17.44 18.22 -23.09
N VAL A 745 18.52 17.44 -23.11
CA VAL A 745 19.63 17.59 -22.17
C VAL A 745 20.51 18.81 -22.54
N GLU A 746 20.87 18.99 -23.81
CA GLU A 746 21.69 20.12 -24.30
C GLU A 746 21.03 21.49 -24.15
N THR A 747 19.74 21.59 -24.49
CA THR A 747 19.03 22.88 -24.58
C THR A 747 18.63 23.39 -23.19
N GLU A 748 18.38 22.51 -22.22
CA GLU A 748 17.95 22.89 -20.86
C GLU A 748 19.11 22.94 -19.85
N ALA A 749 20.25 22.30 -20.14
CA ALA A 749 21.52 22.43 -19.42
C ALA A 749 22.02 23.89 -19.34
N GLN A 750 21.89 24.67 -20.41
CA GLN A 750 22.38 26.06 -20.47
C GLN A 750 21.60 27.03 -19.54
N ALA A 751 20.44 26.64 -19.01
CA ALA A 751 19.56 27.51 -18.22
C ALA A 751 19.78 27.44 -16.70
N VAL A 752 20.53 26.45 -16.19
CA VAL A 752 20.84 26.29 -14.76
C VAL A 752 22.32 25.91 -14.62
N PRO A 753 23.17 26.75 -13.99
CA PRO A 753 24.59 26.43 -13.87
C PRO A 753 24.74 25.29 -12.87
N THR A 754 24.79 24.07 -13.38
CA THR A 754 25.25 22.90 -12.64
C THR A 754 26.41 22.28 -13.42
N PRO A 755 27.43 21.73 -12.73
CA PRO A 755 28.58 21.11 -13.39
C PRO A 755 28.18 20.05 -14.42
N ARG A 756 27.08 19.34 -14.14
CA ARG A 756 26.54 18.26 -14.96
C ARG A 756 25.93 18.73 -16.28
N ALA A 757 25.37 19.93 -16.32
CA ALA A 757 24.83 20.54 -17.53
C ALA A 757 25.93 21.04 -18.48
N GLU A 758 27.01 21.61 -17.91
CA GLU A 758 28.22 21.97 -18.66
C GLU A 758 28.93 20.73 -19.22
N GLN A 759 28.89 19.62 -18.48
CA GLN A 759 29.54 18.34 -18.83
C GLN A 759 28.75 17.44 -19.78
N GLU A 760 27.51 17.82 -20.09
CA GLU A 760 26.73 17.20 -21.16
C GLU A 760 26.81 18.03 -22.44
N ALA A 761 27.04 19.35 -22.35
CA ALA A 761 27.17 20.24 -23.51
C ALA A 761 28.51 20.10 -24.28
N GLU A 762 29.66 19.99 -23.61
CA GLU A 762 30.96 19.78 -24.27
C GLU A 762 31.00 18.34 -24.93
N ARG A 763 30.23 17.34 -24.45
CA ARG A 763 30.29 15.91 -24.84
C ARG A 763 29.70 15.71 -26.21
N ILE A 764 28.78 16.60 -26.54
CA ILE A 764 28.10 16.69 -27.83
C ILE A 764 28.93 17.52 -28.80
N GLU A 765 29.63 18.58 -28.36
CA GLU A 765 30.60 19.29 -29.21
C GLU A 765 31.75 18.37 -29.66
N VAL A 766 32.22 17.46 -28.79
CA VAL A 766 33.30 16.50 -29.12
C VAL A 766 32.85 15.42 -30.11
N GLU A 767 31.58 15.03 -30.11
CA GLU A 767 31.04 14.07 -31.09
C GLU A 767 30.85 14.69 -32.50
N GLN A 768 30.76 16.03 -32.64
CA GLN A 768 30.65 16.71 -33.94
C GLN A 768 31.99 16.98 -34.66
N GLU A 769 33.13 16.99 -33.95
CA GLU A 769 34.45 17.02 -34.61
C GLU A 769 34.91 15.64 -35.15
N MET A 770 34.10 14.60 -34.92
CA MET A 770 34.42 13.21 -35.24
C MET A 770 33.56 12.56 -36.35
N ASP A 771 32.82 13.37 -37.13
CA ASP A 771 32.13 12.94 -38.37
C ASP A 771 32.78 13.52 -39.65
#